data_AF-A0A8J7ZDX5-F1
#
_entry.id   AF-A0A8J7ZDX5-F1
#
_cell.length_a   1.000
_cell.length_b   1.000
_cell.length_c   1.000
_cell.angle_alpha   90.00
_cell.angle_beta   90.00
_cell.angle_gamma   90.00
#
_symmetry.space_group_name_H-M   'P 1'
#
loop_
_entity.id
_entity.type
_entity.pdbx_description
1 polymer ?
#
loop_
_entity_poly.entity_id
_entity_poly.type
_entity_poly.pdbx_seq_one_letter_code
_entity_poly.pdbx_strand_id
1 'polypeptide(L)'
;MRKKISSLFVLMLLSVIIISYANTTSDKNGQYTVVDIQGESSQSIVDFSTQAILENLTEIGSWDENYGVVQNAVIQGEIMYVACDYDGLLILNISDPTDPVIISQHQIYQDEVVDAVDIEGNVAYLACEGYGIIAIDVTDPTNPSELDRYDTSGIAYDVIADGNYVYVGGFNGGMQILNVTNPSNIGWVGSYNNGSAYCYRVEKSGNFVYSSTYNYGMDIINVTDVTNPTKVANYYNGDNVDNIVVNGNYAYLASGYNGLEIIDVSDPTDPTFVSAYNTGGGWYEALDYEDNTIYASRSYSLIAINVQNPASPTLKYTFGVSSFYIPEVTVSGSILFATNSEAGFKLYNVQPTTYSTYKDFRGYGEVYDVAFKDNYAYLACYSYGIIVLNITDITNPVLYTSITAYKYPYALEVNEDVLYAACGSNGLRLFDISTPSLPTTLNSYTTSFNCRDIKIRDGYAYCALYSGGLSILNVTNPAGALSIVGGFDDGNNTFGIDIYDDYVYMSRLNQGGFIAINVSDVTNPQFQFSEYITGNGYDVTATDGLVYYSNSYAGMYVYNTSDPENIQLLTTVDPGGFGHEVAIEGQYIYYGANEFGIYIYEWVAEDELMQVGHYFDDDGRARDISVFNGTVFACDLDGGLEILFHDNDGDGLSNHEEITYYNTDINDIDTDGDLLDDPNEIFGYGTDPTLADTDADGLDDWEELFVGADGYQTDPNDADSDDDGLNDGDEFTEGTNPNQPDSDWDGLDDLDELNRGTDPMDNDSDDDLLSDGDEVNVYGSNPLSADTDGDGFDDFEEITDGVDGYQTAINDNDTDDDGLNDYYEYRNHTNPLDADTDDDGLLDGEEVAAGTSPLDIDSDDDTMDDKWELDNFLDPLNETDAGDDPDNDGLTNLEE
;
A
#
# COMPACT_ATOMS: atom_id res chain seq x y z
N MET A 1 -30.38 -3.14 46.67
CA MET A 1 -31.36 -4.22 46.44
C MET A 1 -30.63 -5.31 45.66
N ARG A 2 -30.73 -6.59 46.04
CA ARG A 2 -31.39 -7.66 45.23
C ARG A 2 -31.09 -7.52 43.72
N LYS A 3 -30.22 -8.38 43.14
CA LYS A 3 -30.52 -9.73 42.55
C LYS A 3 -31.00 -9.59 41.09
N LYS A 4 -30.62 -10.42 40.10
CA LYS A 4 -29.73 -11.62 40.00
C LYS A 4 -29.72 -12.11 38.52
N ILE A 5 -28.82 -13.05 38.15
CA ILE A 5 -28.96 -14.07 37.04
C ILE A 5 -28.85 -13.48 35.61
N SER A 6 -28.19 -14.08 34.60
CA SER A 6 -27.26 -15.25 34.43
C SER A 6 -26.63 -15.19 33.01
N SER A 7 -25.34 -15.51 32.75
CA SER A 7 -24.81 -16.82 32.26
C SER A 7 -25.33 -17.26 30.86
N LEU A 8 -24.56 -17.83 29.92
CA LEU A 8 -23.28 -18.56 30.00
C LEU A 8 -22.64 -18.87 28.59
N PHE A 9 -21.33 -19.18 28.56
CA PHE A 9 -20.54 -19.98 27.55
C PHE A 9 -20.04 -19.28 26.26
N VAL A 10 -18.82 -19.50 25.69
CA VAL A 10 -17.89 -20.67 25.63
C VAL A 10 -16.36 -20.30 25.51
N LEU A 11 -15.44 -21.23 25.90
CA LEU A 11 -13.94 -21.41 25.73
C LEU A 11 -12.95 -20.21 25.47
N MET A 12 -11.81 -20.02 26.17
CA MET A 12 -10.49 -20.75 26.27
C MET A 12 -9.50 -20.46 25.10
N LEU A 13 -8.21 -20.07 25.29
CA LEU A 13 -7.13 -20.71 26.08
C LEU A 13 -5.88 -19.80 26.35
N LEU A 14 -5.02 -20.18 27.33
CA LEU A 14 -3.61 -19.72 27.59
C LEU A 14 -3.42 -18.23 28.02
N SER A 15 -2.47 -17.80 28.89
CA SER A 15 -1.24 -18.40 29.48
C SER A 15 -1.00 -18.07 30.97
N VAL A 16 0.01 -18.73 31.57
CA VAL A 16 0.35 -18.84 33.01
C VAL A 16 1.88 -19.07 33.14
N ILE A 17 2.71 -18.45 34.00
CA ILE A 17 2.53 -17.65 35.25
C ILE A 17 3.73 -16.69 35.48
N ILE A 18 3.62 -15.70 36.40
CA ILE A 18 4.79 -15.01 36.99
C ILE A 18 4.82 -15.17 38.52
N ILE A 19 5.93 -15.69 39.06
CA ILE A 19 6.34 -15.53 40.46
C ILE A 19 7.84 -15.17 40.48
N SER A 20 8.16 -13.97 40.98
CA SER A 20 9.52 -13.63 41.42
C SER A 20 9.46 -12.89 42.75
N TYR A 21 10.47 -13.08 43.60
CA TYR A 21 10.48 -12.65 44.99
C TYR A 21 10.86 -11.17 45.16
N ALA A 22 9.97 -10.37 45.75
CA ALA A 22 10.32 -9.07 46.35
C ALA A 22 9.74 -8.96 47.77
N ASN A 23 10.58 -8.61 48.76
CA ASN A 23 10.13 -8.41 50.14
C ASN A 23 9.41 -7.05 50.27
N THR A 24 8.08 -7.06 50.24
CA THR A 24 7.25 -5.85 50.44
C THR A 24 6.82 -5.69 51.90
N THR A 25 6.95 -4.48 52.45
CA THR A 25 6.19 -4.04 53.64
C THR A 25 5.32 -2.84 53.27
N SER A 26 4.01 -3.06 53.22
CA SER A 26 3.03 -2.02 52.87
C SER A 26 2.80 -1.01 53.98
N ASP A 27 2.67 0.28 53.63
CA ASP A 27 1.74 1.16 54.33
C ASP A 27 0.48 1.42 53.48
N LYS A 28 -0.49 2.14 54.04
CA LYS A 28 -1.92 1.93 53.72
C LYS A 28 -2.46 2.67 52.48
N ASN A 29 -1.62 3.33 51.70
CA ASN A 29 -2.08 4.21 50.62
C ASN A 29 -1.65 3.81 49.18
N GLY A 30 -1.03 2.64 48.98
CA GLY A 30 -0.98 2.01 47.65
C GLY A 30 -0.07 2.68 46.60
N GLN A 31 0.94 3.46 47.00
CA GLN A 31 2.06 3.78 46.12
C GLN A 31 3.23 2.83 46.38
N TYR A 32 3.79 2.26 45.32
CA TYR A 32 5.08 1.58 45.36
C TYR A 32 6.20 2.60 45.15
N THR A 33 7.20 2.61 46.02
CA THR A 33 8.39 3.46 45.88
C THR A 33 9.62 2.56 45.81
N VAL A 34 10.32 2.57 44.69
CA VAL A 34 11.67 2.01 44.60
C VAL A 34 12.61 2.95 45.38
N VAL A 35 13.33 2.41 46.36
CA VAL A 35 14.33 3.16 47.11
C VAL A 35 15.71 2.70 46.63
N ASP A 36 16.32 3.50 45.77
CA ASP A 36 17.71 3.31 45.37
C ASP A 36 18.67 3.94 46.41
N ILE A 37 19.90 3.41 46.47
CA ILE A 37 20.96 3.85 47.37
C ILE A 37 22.04 4.57 46.57
N GLN A 38 22.21 5.87 46.89
CA GLN A 38 23.10 6.89 46.29
C GLN A 38 22.34 7.79 45.29
N GLY A 39 21.85 8.94 45.76
CA GLY A 39 21.10 9.85 44.92
C GLY A 39 21.98 10.85 44.17
N GLU A 40 21.81 10.90 42.85
CA GLU A 40 21.86 12.11 42.03
C GLU A 40 20.62 12.12 41.10
N SER A 41 20.26 13.27 40.53
CA SER A 41 18.89 13.54 40.08
C SER A 41 18.50 12.88 38.76
N SER A 42 17.34 12.20 38.75
CA SER A 42 16.67 11.76 37.53
C SER A 42 16.25 12.95 36.66
N GLN A 43 16.69 12.99 35.39
CA GLN A 43 15.87 13.58 34.35
C GLN A 43 14.73 12.61 33.99
N SER A 44 13.58 13.17 33.64
CA SER A 44 12.41 12.41 33.20
C SER A 44 12.70 11.72 31.87
N ILE A 45 12.30 10.46 31.75
CA ILE A 45 12.01 9.86 30.44
C ILE A 45 10.99 10.80 29.77
N VAL A 46 11.38 11.37 28.64
CA VAL A 46 10.46 12.02 27.73
C VAL A 46 10.07 10.95 26.73
N ASP A 47 8.77 10.74 26.62
CA ASP A 47 8.19 9.88 25.60
C ASP A 47 8.30 10.62 24.26
N PHE A 48 8.99 10.03 23.29
CA PHE A 48 9.17 10.53 21.93
C PHE A 48 8.63 9.50 20.92
N SER A 49 7.49 8.88 21.20
CA SER A 49 6.68 8.27 20.14
C SER A 49 6.36 9.32 19.08
N THR A 50 6.57 8.98 17.81
CA THR A 50 6.27 9.79 16.60
C THR A 50 6.98 11.15 16.51
N GLN A 51 8.26 11.12 16.13
CA GLN A 51 8.77 12.04 15.12
C GLN A 51 9.08 11.20 13.86
N ALA A 52 8.44 11.52 12.74
CA ALA A 52 8.87 10.98 11.45
C ALA A 52 10.32 11.43 11.20
N ILE A 53 11.21 10.46 11.00
CA ILE A 53 12.62 10.71 10.69
C ILE A 53 12.68 11.18 9.24
N LEU A 54 13.47 12.21 8.94
CA LEU A 54 13.68 12.64 7.56
C LEU A 54 14.66 11.69 6.88
N GLU A 55 14.12 10.75 6.12
CA GLU A 55 14.92 9.90 5.25
C GLU A 55 15.48 10.71 4.06
N ASN A 56 16.76 10.47 3.74
CA ASN A 56 17.42 11.11 2.61
C ASN A 56 17.56 10.12 1.45
N LEU A 57 16.73 10.27 0.43
CA LEU A 57 16.84 9.47 -0.78
C LEU A 57 18.11 9.83 -1.54
N THR A 58 18.76 8.78 -2.05
CA THR A 58 20.11 8.86 -2.60
C THR A 58 20.06 8.93 -4.12
N GLU A 59 20.92 9.77 -4.72
CA GLU A 59 21.12 9.78 -6.17
C GLU A 59 21.72 8.43 -6.58
N ILE A 60 20.98 7.64 -7.35
CA ILE A 60 21.41 6.33 -7.86
C ILE A 60 22.09 6.42 -9.24
N GLY A 61 21.94 7.55 -9.93
CA GLY A 61 22.54 7.78 -11.24
C GLY A 61 22.25 9.15 -11.82
N SER A 62 22.86 9.44 -12.98
CA SER A 62 22.59 10.65 -13.75
C SER A 62 22.89 10.45 -15.22
N TRP A 63 22.02 10.95 -16.07
CA TRP A 63 22.19 10.94 -17.52
C TRP A 63 22.63 12.32 -18.00
N ASP A 64 23.85 12.43 -18.55
CA ASP A 64 24.44 13.67 -19.11
C ASP A 64 25.30 13.33 -20.35
N GLU A 65 24.64 13.21 -21.52
CA GLU A 65 25.34 12.98 -22.80
C GLU A 65 25.69 14.28 -23.56
N ASN A 66 25.70 15.46 -22.92
CA ASN A 66 25.87 16.80 -23.53
C ASN A 66 24.69 17.26 -24.41
N TYR A 67 23.46 16.80 -24.12
CA TYR A 67 22.23 17.33 -24.70
C TYR A 67 21.79 18.62 -23.99
N GLY A 68 20.82 19.32 -24.59
CA GLY A 68 20.22 20.54 -24.05
C GLY A 68 19.51 20.39 -22.69
N VAL A 69 18.88 21.48 -22.26
CA VAL A 69 18.08 21.47 -21.02
C VAL A 69 16.86 20.58 -21.23
N VAL A 70 16.64 19.65 -20.29
CA VAL A 70 15.40 18.87 -20.26
C VAL A 70 14.32 19.70 -19.56
N GLN A 71 13.25 19.99 -20.30
CA GLN A 71 12.16 20.86 -19.84
C GLN A 71 11.02 20.05 -19.21
N ASN A 72 10.73 18.88 -19.77
CA ASN A 72 9.63 17.99 -19.37
C ASN A 72 9.88 16.57 -19.96
N ALA A 73 9.29 15.55 -19.34
CA ALA A 73 9.38 14.16 -19.79
C ALA A 73 8.10 13.40 -19.45
N VAL A 74 7.75 12.41 -20.27
CA VAL A 74 6.60 11.50 -20.09
C VAL A 74 7.05 10.07 -20.33
N ILE A 75 6.55 9.15 -19.50
CA ILE A 75 6.86 7.72 -19.53
C ILE A 75 5.67 6.94 -20.09
N GLN A 76 5.95 5.96 -20.98
CA GLN A 76 4.95 5.03 -21.50
C GLN A 76 5.53 3.60 -21.46
N GLY A 77 5.37 2.93 -20.33
CA GLY A 77 6.05 1.66 -20.05
C GLY A 77 7.57 1.83 -20.06
N GLU A 78 8.30 0.91 -20.72
CA GLU A 78 9.77 0.93 -20.79
C GLU A 78 10.38 2.03 -21.69
N ILE A 79 9.61 3.05 -22.10
CA ILE A 79 10.06 4.13 -22.97
C ILE A 79 9.76 5.50 -22.34
N MET A 80 10.80 6.33 -22.24
CA MET A 80 10.69 7.72 -21.84
C MET A 80 10.82 8.65 -23.06
N TYR A 81 9.92 9.61 -23.16
CA TYR A 81 9.89 10.67 -24.16
C TYR A 81 10.24 11.99 -23.49
N VAL A 82 11.24 12.71 -24.02
CA VAL A 82 11.84 13.86 -23.32
C VAL A 82 11.86 15.09 -24.22
N ALA A 83 11.24 16.17 -23.75
CA ALA A 83 11.33 17.51 -24.34
C ALA A 83 12.65 18.17 -23.94
N CYS A 84 13.52 18.39 -24.93
CA CYS A 84 14.92 18.81 -24.70
C CYS A 84 15.29 20.06 -25.52
N ASP A 85 14.67 21.20 -25.21
CA ASP A 85 15.04 22.53 -25.73
C ASP A 85 15.31 22.53 -27.25
N TYR A 86 16.52 22.89 -27.71
CA TYR A 86 16.92 22.91 -29.12
C TYR A 86 17.27 21.53 -29.73
N ASP A 87 17.35 20.48 -28.92
CA ASP A 87 17.61 19.10 -29.35
C ASP A 87 16.33 18.36 -29.76
N GLY A 88 15.16 18.91 -29.44
CA GLY A 88 13.86 18.41 -29.90
C GLY A 88 13.27 17.35 -28.97
N LEU A 89 12.79 16.25 -29.56
CA LEU A 89 12.32 15.08 -28.82
C LEU A 89 13.43 14.03 -28.75
N LEU A 90 13.84 13.67 -27.53
CA LEU A 90 14.64 12.48 -27.28
C LEU A 90 13.73 11.32 -26.89
N ILE A 91 14.07 10.11 -27.32
CA ILE A 91 13.36 8.88 -26.98
C ILE A 91 14.37 7.92 -26.36
N LEU A 92 14.15 7.54 -25.10
CA LEU A 92 15.02 6.67 -24.32
C LEU A 92 14.30 5.37 -23.97
N ASN A 93 15.06 4.28 -23.90
CA ASN A 93 14.67 3.04 -23.28
C ASN A 93 15.03 3.12 -21.81
N ILE A 94 14.07 2.79 -20.95
CA ILE A 94 14.23 2.72 -19.50
C ILE A 94 13.81 1.33 -18.97
N SER A 95 13.97 0.27 -19.78
CA SER A 95 13.79 -1.12 -19.33
C SER A 95 14.73 -1.46 -18.16
N ASP A 96 15.89 -0.81 -18.14
CA ASP A 96 16.68 -0.58 -16.93
C ASP A 96 16.61 0.94 -16.65
N PRO A 97 15.85 1.38 -15.63
CA PRO A 97 15.72 2.81 -15.33
C PRO A 97 16.99 3.39 -14.68
N THR A 98 17.96 2.57 -14.29
CA THR A 98 19.25 3.00 -13.75
C THR A 98 20.30 3.26 -14.85
N ASP A 99 20.14 2.66 -16.04
CA ASP A 99 20.94 2.92 -17.25
C ASP A 99 20.06 3.34 -18.47
N PRO A 100 19.49 4.56 -18.49
CA PRO A 100 18.65 5.03 -19.60
C PRO A 100 19.40 5.11 -20.95
N VAL A 101 18.97 4.32 -21.94
CA VAL A 101 19.64 4.22 -23.25
C VAL A 101 18.87 5.00 -24.33
N ILE A 102 19.53 5.94 -25.03
CA ILE A 102 18.91 6.64 -26.16
C ILE A 102 18.53 5.65 -27.29
N ILE A 103 17.24 5.58 -27.63
CA ILE A 103 16.72 4.88 -28.81
C ILE A 103 16.90 5.76 -30.04
N SER A 104 16.45 7.02 -29.98
CA SER A 104 16.60 7.98 -31.07
C SER A 104 16.44 9.44 -30.61
N GLN A 105 16.74 10.37 -31.53
CA GLN A 105 16.50 11.81 -31.40
C GLN A 105 15.73 12.29 -32.63
N HIS A 106 14.59 12.96 -32.42
CA HIS A 106 13.89 13.70 -33.47
C HIS A 106 14.21 15.20 -33.34
N GLN A 107 15.29 15.62 -34.01
CA GLN A 107 15.66 17.04 -34.02
C GLN A 107 14.65 17.88 -34.81
N ILE A 108 14.07 18.84 -34.10
CA ILE A 108 13.19 19.89 -34.63
C ILE A 108 14.07 21.01 -35.24
N TYR A 109 13.53 21.92 -36.06
CA TYR A 109 14.36 22.89 -36.79
C TYR A 109 15.26 23.72 -35.85
N GLN A 110 16.46 24.06 -36.32
CA GLN A 110 17.37 24.93 -35.57
C GLN A 110 16.69 26.28 -35.27
N ASP A 111 16.74 26.68 -34.00
CA ASP A 111 16.04 27.83 -33.39
C ASP A 111 14.55 27.58 -32.99
N GLU A 112 14.10 26.32 -32.88
CA GLU A 112 12.83 25.92 -32.22
C GLU A 112 13.13 25.28 -30.86
N VAL A 113 12.46 25.74 -29.79
CA VAL A 113 12.55 25.24 -28.40
C VAL A 113 11.38 24.30 -28.15
N VAL A 114 11.59 23.18 -27.46
CA VAL A 114 10.52 22.29 -26.97
C VAL A 114 10.42 22.37 -25.45
N ASP A 115 9.26 22.79 -24.94
CA ASP A 115 9.00 22.94 -23.50
C ASP A 115 8.27 21.74 -22.89
N ALA A 116 7.35 21.11 -23.61
CA ALA A 116 6.57 19.97 -23.12
C ALA A 116 6.33 18.90 -24.19
N VAL A 117 6.15 17.66 -23.75
CA VAL A 117 5.76 16.49 -24.54
C VAL A 117 4.63 15.75 -23.84
N ASP A 118 3.65 15.26 -24.60
CA ASP A 118 2.70 14.27 -24.09
C ASP A 118 2.34 13.23 -25.18
N ILE A 119 1.92 12.03 -24.75
CA ILE A 119 1.82 10.82 -25.58
C ILE A 119 0.40 10.24 -25.53
N GLU A 120 -0.31 10.27 -26.66
CA GLU A 120 -1.59 9.56 -26.83
C GLU A 120 -1.41 8.41 -27.85
N GLY A 121 -1.50 7.18 -27.35
CA GLY A 121 -1.25 5.97 -28.13
C GLY A 121 0.16 5.94 -28.72
N ASN A 122 0.27 6.09 -30.03
CA ASN A 122 1.54 6.06 -30.77
C ASN A 122 1.97 7.46 -31.28
N VAL A 123 1.44 8.55 -30.73
CA VAL A 123 1.75 9.91 -31.20
C VAL A 123 2.22 10.78 -30.04
N ALA A 124 3.41 11.35 -30.20
CA ALA A 124 3.92 12.39 -29.33
C ALA A 124 3.47 13.77 -29.83
N TYR A 125 2.91 14.58 -28.94
CA TYR A 125 2.54 15.96 -29.16
C TYR A 125 3.48 16.87 -28.39
N LEU A 126 4.08 17.83 -29.08
CA LEU A 126 5.13 18.68 -28.52
C LEU A 126 4.67 20.14 -28.47
N ALA A 127 4.83 20.78 -27.31
CA ALA A 127 4.70 22.23 -27.17
C ALA A 127 6.03 22.90 -27.53
N CYS A 128 6.05 23.65 -28.63
CA CYS A 128 7.26 24.17 -29.24
C CYS A 128 7.31 25.70 -29.29
N GLU A 129 7.32 26.36 -28.13
CA GLU A 129 7.28 27.82 -27.95
C GLU A 129 6.42 28.54 -29.03
N GLY A 130 7.03 29.44 -29.83
CA GLY A 130 6.39 30.26 -30.85
C GLY A 130 6.11 29.55 -32.18
N TYR A 131 6.21 28.23 -32.22
CA TYR A 131 5.91 27.37 -33.36
C TYR A 131 4.66 26.49 -33.13
N GLY A 132 4.11 26.50 -31.91
CA GLY A 132 2.85 25.86 -31.56
C GLY A 132 2.99 24.38 -31.24
N ILE A 133 2.13 23.54 -31.83
CA ILE A 133 2.12 22.09 -31.61
C ILE A 133 2.70 21.33 -32.80
N ILE A 134 3.54 20.33 -32.51
CA ILE A 134 4.07 19.37 -33.49
C ILE A 134 3.60 17.97 -33.10
N ALA A 135 2.98 17.23 -34.02
CA ALA A 135 2.62 15.83 -33.82
C ALA A 135 3.64 14.91 -34.51
N ILE A 136 4.11 13.88 -33.80
CA ILE A 136 5.15 12.95 -34.26
C ILE A 136 4.66 11.51 -34.06
N ASP A 137 4.68 10.72 -35.14
CA ASP A 137 4.49 9.27 -35.07
C ASP A 137 5.69 8.63 -34.39
N VAL A 138 5.45 7.96 -33.27
CA VAL A 138 6.43 7.22 -32.47
C VAL A 138 6.18 5.70 -32.48
N THR A 139 5.32 5.20 -33.39
CA THR A 139 5.06 3.74 -33.58
C THR A 139 6.35 2.93 -33.79
N ASP A 140 7.37 3.54 -34.40
CA ASP A 140 8.74 3.03 -34.42
C ASP A 140 9.64 4.04 -33.68
N PRO A 141 9.95 3.83 -32.38
CA PRO A 141 10.74 4.77 -31.59
C PRO A 141 12.20 4.88 -32.07
N THR A 142 12.65 4.01 -32.98
CA THR A 142 13.98 4.12 -33.63
C THR A 142 13.98 5.07 -34.82
N ASN A 143 12.81 5.42 -35.36
CA ASN A 143 12.63 6.29 -36.51
C ASN A 143 11.33 7.13 -36.40
N PRO A 144 11.23 8.02 -35.39
CA PRO A 144 10.08 8.91 -35.22
C PRO A 144 9.90 9.85 -36.40
N SER A 145 8.66 10.17 -36.78
CA SER A 145 8.38 11.03 -37.95
C SER A 145 7.25 12.03 -37.75
N GLU A 146 7.51 13.30 -38.07
CA GLU A 146 6.52 14.39 -38.03
C GLU A 146 5.31 14.11 -38.93
N LEU A 147 4.12 14.22 -38.35
CA LEU A 147 2.82 14.02 -38.98
C LEU A 147 2.20 15.33 -39.46
N ASP A 148 2.18 16.36 -38.60
CA ASP A 148 1.67 17.70 -38.90
C ASP A 148 2.21 18.75 -37.89
N ARG A 149 2.03 20.04 -38.22
CA ARG A 149 2.36 21.19 -37.37
C ARG A 149 1.21 22.18 -37.31
N TYR A 150 0.87 22.63 -36.10
CA TYR A 150 -0.19 23.60 -35.86
C TYR A 150 0.34 24.87 -35.18
N ASP A 151 0.35 25.98 -35.93
CA ASP A 151 0.67 27.33 -35.44
C ASP A 151 -0.42 27.83 -34.47
N THR A 152 -0.20 27.63 -33.17
CA THR A 152 -1.10 28.07 -32.10
C THR A 152 -1.11 29.58 -31.99
N SER A 153 -2.20 30.17 -31.49
CA SER A 153 -2.20 31.61 -31.20
C SER A 153 -1.32 31.90 -29.97
N GLY A 154 -0.06 32.28 -30.21
CA GLY A 154 0.88 32.65 -29.16
C GLY A 154 2.06 31.67 -29.01
N ILE A 155 2.58 31.57 -27.79
CA ILE A 155 3.66 30.62 -27.42
C ILE A 155 2.99 29.45 -26.72
N ALA A 156 3.23 28.21 -27.14
CA ALA A 156 2.85 27.01 -26.40
C ALA A 156 3.92 26.69 -25.35
N TYR A 157 3.51 26.49 -24.10
CA TYR A 157 4.40 26.10 -22.99
C TYR A 157 4.13 24.67 -22.51
N ASP A 158 2.91 24.19 -22.68
CA ASP A 158 2.46 22.93 -22.11
C ASP A 158 1.38 22.29 -22.98
N VAL A 159 1.30 20.97 -22.96
CA VAL A 159 0.37 20.17 -23.78
C VAL A 159 -0.05 18.90 -23.04
N ILE A 160 -1.36 18.67 -22.98
CA ILE A 160 -1.97 17.38 -22.58
C ILE A 160 -2.78 16.85 -23.75
N ALA A 161 -2.67 15.56 -24.04
CA ALA A 161 -3.42 14.79 -25.00
C ALA A 161 -4.47 13.92 -24.31
N ASP A 162 -5.67 13.84 -24.89
CA ASP A 162 -6.76 13.01 -24.39
C ASP A 162 -7.64 12.58 -25.57
N GLY A 163 -7.40 11.34 -26.01
CA GLY A 163 -8.09 10.62 -27.08
C GLY A 163 -8.13 11.36 -28.43
N ASN A 164 -9.08 12.28 -28.58
CA ASN A 164 -9.33 13.00 -29.84
C ASN A 164 -8.86 14.45 -29.83
N TYR A 165 -8.36 14.95 -28.70
CA TYR A 165 -8.02 16.35 -28.51
C TYR A 165 -6.65 16.53 -27.84
N VAL A 166 -6.03 17.68 -28.10
CA VAL A 166 -4.94 18.20 -27.26
C VAL A 166 -5.32 19.56 -26.69
N TYR A 167 -4.94 19.77 -25.44
CA TYR A 167 -5.15 20.96 -24.63
C TYR A 167 -3.80 21.64 -24.46
N VAL A 168 -3.70 22.91 -24.85
CA VAL A 168 -2.42 23.61 -24.97
C VAL A 168 -2.40 24.85 -24.09
N GLY A 169 -1.53 24.87 -23.08
CA GLY A 169 -1.24 26.04 -22.25
C GLY A 169 -0.29 27.00 -22.98
N GLY A 170 -0.52 28.32 -22.88
CA GLY A 170 0.34 29.26 -23.59
C GLY A 170 0.20 30.76 -23.31
N PHE A 171 1.18 31.53 -23.83
CA PHE A 171 1.23 33.00 -23.77
C PHE A 171 0.41 33.66 -24.89
N ASN A 172 -0.43 34.65 -24.55
CA ASN A 172 -1.41 35.36 -25.40
C ASN A 172 -2.53 34.50 -26.00
N GLY A 173 -2.43 33.16 -26.00
CA GLY A 173 -3.53 32.25 -26.36
C GLY A 173 -4.49 31.99 -25.21
N GLY A 174 -3.98 31.87 -23.98
CA GLY A 174 -4.68 31.15 -22.92
C GLY A 174 -4.58 29.65 -23.17
N MET A 175 -5.60 28.88 -22.77
CA MET A 175 -5.72 27.47 -23.12
C MET A 175 -6.36 27.32 -24.51
N GLN A 176 -5.76 26.53 -25.40
CA GLN A 176 -6.32 26.22 -26.73
C GLN A 176 -6.65 24.73 -26.83
N ILE A 177 -7.72 24.40 -27.56
CA ILE A 177 -8.16 23.01 -27.78
C ILE A 177 -8.07 22.72 -29.28
N LEU A 178 -7.32 21.69 -29.65
CA LEU A 178 -7.13 21.24 -31.02
C LEU A 178 -7.67 19.80 -31.16
N ASN A 179 -8.33 19.50 -32.29
CA ASN A 179 -8.71 18.15 -32.68
C ASN A 179 -7.51 17.46 -33.33
N VAL A 180 -7.22 16.27 -32.83
CA VAL A 180 -6.13 15.39 -33.29
C VAL A 180 -6.64 14.01 -33.70
N THR A 181 -7.96 13.81 -33.87
CA THR A 181 -8.58 12.57 -34.43
C THR A 181 -7.90 12.08 -35.71
N ASN A 182 -7.29 12.98 -36.48
CA ASN A 182 -6.28 12.65 -37.47
C ASN A 182 -5.01 13.47 -37.17
N PRO A 183 -3.97 12.89 -36.54
CA PRO A 183 -2.77 13.63 -36.13
C PRO A 183 -1.95 14.19 -37.31
N SER A 184 -2.19 13.70 -38.54
CA SER A 184 -1.63 14.27 -39.78
C SER A 184 -2.44 15.44 -40.37
N ASN A 185 -3.42 15.97 -39.64
CA ASN A 185 -4.21 17.16 -39.99
C ASN A 185 -4.83 17.74 -38.70
N ILE A 186 -4.03 18.46 -37.92
CA ILE A 186 -4.45 19.09 -36.67
C ILE A 186 -5.40 20.25 -36.98
N GLY A 187 -6.50 20.38 -36.22
CA GLY A 187 -7.50 21.43 -36.44
C GLY A 187 -7.92 22.13 -35.15
N TRP A 188 -8.00 23.46 -35.16
CA TRP A 188 -8.52 24.22 -34.02
C TRP A 188 -10.01 23.95 -33.74
N VAL A 189 -10.36 23.81 -32.46
CA VAL A 189 -11.72 23.52 -31.98
C VAL A 189 -12.26 24.64 -31.11
N GLY A 190 -11.47 25.08 -30.12
CA GLY A 190 -11.90 26.00 -29.08
C GLY A 190 -10.73 26.65 -28.33
N SER A 191 -11.04 27.55 -27.41
CA SER A 191 -10.05 28.19 -26.54
C SER A 191 -10.71 28.78 -25.30
N TYR A 192 -10.03 28.69 -24.16
CA TYR A 192 -10.39 29.38 -22.93
C TYR A 192 -9.34 30.45 -22.58
N ASN A 193 -9.79 31.66 -22.24
CA ASN A 193 -8.89 32.74 -21.82
C ASN A 193 -9.57 33.60 -20.75
N ASN A 194 -8.98 33.64 -19.55
CA ASN A 194 -9.48 34.38 -18.40
C ASN A 194 -9.07 35.87 -18.37
N GLY A 195 -8.33 36.34 -19.38
CA GLY A 195 -7.73 37.67 -19.44
C GLY A 195 -6.29 37.73 -18.93
N SER A 196 -5.75 36.63 -18.36
CA SER A 196 -4.32 36.44 -18.19
C SER A 196 -3.62 36.42 -19.55
N ALA A 197 -2.39 36.90 -19.57
CA ALA A 197 -1.52 36.73 -20.72
C ALA A 197 -0.84 35.36 -20.73
N TYR A 198 -0.79 34.62 -19.61
CA TYR A 198 -0.04 33.36 -19.47
C TYR A 198 -0.93 32.25 -18.88
N CYS A 199 -0.83 31.07 -19.47
CA CYS A 199 -1.18 29.78 -18.90
C CYS A 199 0.08 28.90 -18.99
N TYR A 200 0.55 28.37 -17.85
CA TYR A 200 1.86 27.68 -17.77
C TYR A 200 1.76 26.16 -17.67
N ARG A 201 0.71 25.67 -17.00
CA ARG A 201 0.35 24.26 -16.97
C ARG A 201 -1.14 24.06 -17.26
N VAL A 202 -1.47 22.95 -17.89
CA VAL A 202 -2.80 22.40 -18.09
C VAL A 202 -2.79 20.95 -17.63
N GLU A 203 -3.77 20.56 -16.83
CA GLU A 203 -3.92 19.21 -16.29
C GLU A 203 -5.37 18.77 -16.49
N LYS A 204 -5.65 17.52 -16.86
CA LYS A 204 -6.99 17.07 -17.27
C LYS A 204 -7.45 15.84 -16.48
N SER A 205 -8.52 16.03 -15.70
CA SER A 205 -9.28 14.93 -15.09
C SER A 205 -10.72 14.93 -15.58
N GLY A 206 -11.16 13.79 -16.14
CA GLY A 206 -12.51 13.57 -16.64
C GLY A 206 -12.99 14.63 -17.64
N ASN A 207 -14.05 15.36 -17.28
CA ASN A 207 -14.67 16.43 -18.08
C ASN A 207 -14.08 17.83 -17.83
N PHE A 208 -13.00 17.94 -17.04
CA PHE A 208 -12.45 19.21 -16.58
C PHE A 208 -10.97 19.35 -16.92
N VAL A 209 -10.56 20.58 -17.24
CA VAL A 209 -9.16 20.97 -17.32
C VAL A 209 -8.88 22.00 -16.24
N TYR A 210 -7.83 21.73 -15.48
CA TYR A 210 -7.28 22.54 -14.41
C TYR A 210 -6.09 23.29 -15.03
N SER A 211 -6.04 24.62 -14.89
CA SER A 211 -5.05 25.43 -15.59
C SER A 211 -4.40 26.47 -14.70
N SER A 212 -3.07 26.52 -14.70
CA SER A 212 -2.31 27.50 -13.92
C SER A 212 -2.14 28.79 -14.72
N THR A 213 -2.51 29.94 -14.13
CA THR A 213 -2.43 31.24 -14.83
C THR A 213 -1.81 32.33 -13.94
N TYR A 214 -0.88 33.10 -14.52
CA TYR A 214 0.01 34.01 -13.78
C TYR A 214 -0.73 35.12 -13.00
N ASN A 215 -0.65 35.11 -11.66
CA ASN A 215 -1.41 35.91 -10.68
C ASN A 215 -2.93 35.65 -10.63
N TYR A 216 -3.40 34.51 -11.14
CA TYR A 216 -4.81 34.11 -11.15
C TYR A 216 -5.06 32.74 -10.51
N GLY A 217 -4.00 31.98 -10.18
CA GLY A 217 -4.10 30.67 -9.53
C GLY A 217 -4.55 29.58 -10.51
N MET A 218 -5.34 28.63 -9.99
CA MET A 218 -5.90 27.53 -10.75
C MET A 218 -7.31 27.86 -11.24
N ASP A 219 -7.53 27.79 -12.56
CA ASP A 219 -8.86 27.85 -13.16
C ASP A 219 -9.34 26.44 -13.51
N ILE A 220 -10.54 26.09 -13.04
CA ILE A 220 -11.22 24.83 -13.38
C ILE A 220 -12.20 25.09 -14.52
N ILE A 221 -12.02 24.38 -15.62
CA ILE A 221 -12.69 24.62 -16.90
C ILE A 221 -13.42 23.35 -17.32
N ASN A 222 -14.75 23.41 -17.41
CA ASN A 222 -15.51 22.32 -18.03
C ASN A 222 -15.26 22.33 -19.55
N VAL A 223 -14.87 21.16 -20.08
CA VAL A 223 -14.55 20.94 -21.50
C VAL A 223 -15.48 19.94 -22.19
N THR A 224 -16.63 19.61 -21.57
CA THR A 224 -17.67 18.72 -22.15
C THR A 224 -18.15 19.23 -23.51
N ASP A 225 -18.26 20.55 -23.69
CA ASP A 225 -18.31 21.20 -25.00
C ASP A 225 -16.94 21.81 -25.33
N VAL A 226 -16.07 21.01 -25.92
CA VAL A 226 -14.74 21.42 -26.41
C VAL A 226 -14.77 22.62 -27.37
N THR A 227 -15.90 22.93 -28.02
CA THR A 227 -16.02 24.10 -28.92
C THR A 227 -16.26 25.40 -28.17
N ASN A 228 -16.72 25.31 -26.92
CA ASN A 228 -17.03 26.45 -26.05
C ASN A 228 -16.69 26.10 -24.58
N PRO A 229 -15.40 25.92 -24.24
CA PRO A 229 -14.97 25.58 -22.88
C PRO A 229 -15.33 26.69 -21.90
N THR A 230 -15.86 26.32 -20.73
CA THR A 230 -16.35 27.28 -19.73
C THR A 230 -15.74 27.07 -18.35
N LYS A 231 -15.20 28.14 -17.78
CA LYS A 231 -14.82 28.20 -16.36
C LYS A 231 -16.00 27.82 -15.47
N VAL A 232 -15.82 26.83 -14.61
CA VAL A 232 -16.77 26.49 -13.54
C VAL A 232 -16.36 27.16 -12.23
N ALA A 233 -15.07 27.07 -11.86
CA ALA A 233 -14.55 27.61 -10.62
C ALA A 233 -13.13 28.18 -10.77
N ASN A 234 -12.60 28.75 -9.68
CA ASN A 234 -11.21 29.20 -9.57
C ASN A 234 -10.76 29.11 -8.12
N TYR A 235 -9.57 28.55 -7.92
CA TYR A 235 -8.87 28.57 -6.66
C TYR A 235 -7.70 29.57 -6.75
N TYR A 236 -7.71 30.59 -5.90
CA TYR A 236 -6.63 31.57 -5.79
C TYR A 236 -6.54 32.13 -4.37
N ASN A 237 -5.37 31.98 -3.75
CA ASN A 237 -5.11 32.41 -2.37
C ASN A 237 -4.05 33.52 -2.23
N GLY A 238 -3.36 33.89 -3.32
CA GLY A 238 -2.49 35.05 -3.37
C GLY A 238 -1.08 34.84 -3.93
N ASP A 239 -0.69 33.60 -4.25
CA ASP A 239 0.57 33.29 -4.95
C ASP A 239 0.31 32.68 -6.35
N ASN A 240 1.36 32.48 -7.14
CA ASN A 240 1.27 31.72 -8.39
C ASN A 240 1.17 30.22 -8.10
N VAL A 241 0.55 29.51 -9.04
CA VAL A 241 0.62 28.05 -9.15
C VAL A 241 1.52 27.77 -10.35
N ASP A 242 2.61 27.03 -10.15
CA ASP A 242 3.58 26.75 -11.21
C ASP A 242 3.36 25.34 -11.81
N ASN A 243 2.95 24.37 -10.99
CA ASN A 243 2.55 23.02 -11.42
C ASN A 243 1.26 22.56 -10.71
N ILE A 244 0.47 21.71 -11.38
CA ILE A 244 -0.81 21.14 -10.95
C ILE A 244 -0.76 19.64 -11.25
N VAL A 245 -1.04 18.79 -10.27
CA VAL A 245 -1.33 17.36 -10.46
C VAL A 245 -2.72 17.07 -9.91
N VAL A 246 -3.52 16.24 -10.57
CA VAL A 246 -4.88 15.88 -10.12
C VAL A 246 -5.00 14.36 -10.05
N ASN A 247 -5.30 13.84 -8.85
CA ASN A 247 -5.61 12.42 -8.65
C ASN A 247 -6.91 12.31 -7.85
N GLY A 248 -7.86 11.50 -8.38
CA GLY A 248 -9.18 11.28 -7.79
C GLY A 248 -9.89 12.58 -7.42
N ASN A 249 -10.20 12.73 -6.13
CA ASN A 249 -10.90 13.89 -5.56
C ASN A 249 -9.99 15.09 -5.24
N TYR A 250 -8.68 15.03 -5.48
CA TYR A 250 -7.72 16.04 -5.02
C TYR A 250 -6.88 16.64 -6.15
N ALA A 251 -6.69 17.96 -6.07
CA ALA A 251 -5.73 18.72 -6.87
C ALA A 251 -4.58 19.22 -5.98
N TYR A 252 -3.36 18.89 -6.40
CA TYR A 252 -2.10 19.18 -5.73
C TYR A 252 -1.40 20.34 -6.47
N LEU A 253 -1.12 21.44 -5.77
CA LEU A 253 -0.62 22.67 -6.38
C LEU A 253 0.77 23.03 -5.86
N ALA A 254 1.72 23.26 -6.78
CA ALA A 254 2.99 23.91 -6.46
C ALA A 254 2.77 25.42 -6.39
N SER A 255 2.40 25.92 -5.21
CA SER A 255 2.00 27.31 -4.98
C SER A 255 3.18 28.20 -4.56
N GLY A 256 4.26 28.21 -5.34
CA GLY A 256 5.40 29.11 -5.17
C GLY A 256 6.02 29.09 -3.77
N TYR A 257 5.86 30.18 -2.99
CA TYR A 257 6.37 30.25 -1.62
C TYR A 257 5.44 29.65 -0.56
N ASN A 258 4.17 29.37 -0.89
CA ASN A 258 3.23 28.72 0.02
C ASN A 258 3.49 27.22 0.19
N GLY A 259 4.21 26.59 -0.74
CA GLY A 259 4.55 25.17 -0.70
C GLY A 259 3.63 24.32 -1.57
N LEU A 260 3.47 23.06 -1.19
CA LEU A 260 2.41 22.20 -1.71
C LEU A 260 1.08 22.62 -1.09
N GLU A 261 0.03 22.81 -1.89
CA GLU A 261 -1.33 23.03 -1.41
C GLU A 261 -2.25 21.94 -1.94
N ILE A 262 -3.11 21.41 -1.07
CA ILE A 262 -4.01 20.29 -1.38
C ILE A 262 -5.44 20.80 -1.38
N ILE A 263 -6.10 20.67 -2.52
CA ILE A 263 -7.44 21.21 -2.80
C ILE A 263 -8.37 20.03 -3.09
N ASP A 264 -9.49 19.96 -2.36
CA ASP A 264 -10.60 19.06 -2.66
C ASP A 264 -11.35 19.62 -3.87
N VAL A 265 -11.45 18.78 -4.90
CA VAL A 265 -12.10 19.06 -6.19
C VAL A 265 -13.19 18.03 -6.52
N SER A 266 -13.66 17.26 -5.52
CA SER A 266 -14.80 16.34 -5.64
C SER A 266 -16.08 17.01 -6.14
N ASP A 267 -16.31 18.28 -5.77
CA ASP A 267 -17.16 19.22 -6.50
C ASP A 267 -16.29 20.24 -7.26
N PRO A 268 -16.06 20.07 -8.58
CA PRO A 268 -15.30 21.01 -9.41
C PRO A 268 -15.91 22.43 -9.49
N THR A 269 -17.11 22.65 -8.96
CA THR A 269 -17.78 23.96 -8.90
C THR A 269 -17.54 24.72 -7.59
N ASP A 270 -17.12 24.05 -6.52
CA ASP A 270 -16.76 24.65 -5.21
C ASP A 270 -15.45 24.06 -4.65
N PRO A 271 -14.29 24.25 -5.33
CA PRO A 271 -13.02 23.68 -4.90
C PRO A 271 -12.58 24.23 -3.54
N THR A 272 -12.36 23.35 -2.56
CA THR A 272 -12.07 23.76 -1.17
C THR A 272 -10.63 23.46 -0.76
N PHE A 273 -10.04 24.35 0.03
CA PHE A 273 -8.71 24.14 0.60
C PHE A 273 -8.77 23.12 1.73
N VAL A 274 -8.01 22.03 1.59
CA VAL A 274 -7.90 20.96 2.59
C VAL A 274 -6.72 21.26 3.53
N SER A 275 -5.51 21.31 2.97
CA SER A 275 -4.28 21.52 3.73
C SER A 275 -3.16 22.12 2.87
N ALA A 276 -2.03 22.44 3.50
CA ALA A 276 -0.80 22.82 2.81
C ALA A 276 0.42 22.24 3.52
N TYR A 277 1.42 21.83 2.75
CA TYR A 277 2.69 21.33 3.24
C TYR A 277 3.84 22.22 2.78
N ASN A 278 4.54 22.84 3.75
CA ASN A 278 5.63 23.78 3.47
C ASN A 278 6.78 23.64 4.46
N THR A 279 7.92 23.17 3.97
CA THR A 279 9.15 22.97 4.73
C THR A 279 10.00 24.25 4.88
N GLY A 280 9.57 25.36 4.28
CA GLY A 280 10.10 26.71 4.48
C GLY A 280 11.44 27.00 3.79
N GLY A 281 11.45 27.98 2.87
CA GLY A 281 12.68 28.58 2.32
C GLY A 281 13.10 28.08 0.94
N GLY A 282 12.14 27.75 0.07
CA GLY A 282 12.35 27.48 -1.35
C GLY A 282 11.04 27.76 -2.10
N TRP A 283 11.13 27.88 -3.42
CA TRP A 283 9.98 28.00 -4.32
C TRP A 283 9.69 26.60 -4.88
N TYR A 284 8.42 26.17 -4.87
CA TYR A 284 7.98 24.88 -5.39
C TYR A 284 7.61 25.02 -6.86
N GLU A 285 8.13 24.19 -7.76
CA GLU A 285 8.03 24.42 -9.22
C GLU A 285 7.47 23.25 -10.02
N ALA A 286 7.84 22.01 -9.69
CA ALA A 286 7.27 20.81 -10.31
C ALA A 286 6.74 19.83 -9.27
N LEU A 287 5.72 19.08 -9.64
CA LEU A 287 5.12 17.99 -8.89
C LEU A 287 4.98 16.77 -9.80
N ASP A 288 5.05 15.58 -9.23
CA ASP A 288 4.48 14.35 -9.78
C ASP A 288 3.84 13.52 -8.63
N TYR A 289 2.91 12.62 -8.95
CA TYR A 289 2.20 11.76 -8.00
C TYR A 289 2.35 10.29 -8.37
N GLU A 290 2.76 9.48 -7.40
CA GLU A 290 2.69 8.01 -7.45
C GLU A 290 2.54 7.50 -6.01
N ASP A 291 1.82 6.39 -5.81
CA ASP A 291 1.68 5.67 -4.54
C ASP A 291 1.47 6.56 -3.31
N ASN A 292 0.37 7.32 -3.33
CA ASN A 292 -0.01 8.27 -2.28
C ASN A 292 1.09 9.28 -1.89
N THR A 293 2.05 9.54 -2.79
CA THR A 293 3.23 10.35 -2.54
C THR A 293 3.38 11.43 -3.62
N ILE A 294 3.46 12.69 -3.20
CA ILE A 294 3.80 13.82 -4.07
C ILE A 294 5.30 14.05 -4.05
N TYR A 295 5.95 13.84 -5.19
CA TYR A 295 7.34 14.22 -5.41
C TYR A 295 7.39 15.66 -5.89
N ALA A 296 8.14 16.52 -5.19
CA ALA A 296 8.11 17.97 -5.43
C ALA A 296 9.51 18.56 -5.60
N SER A 297 9.72 19.32 -6.68
CA SER A 297 10.90 20.16 -6.84
C SER A 297 10.76 21.46 -6.04
N ARG A 298 11.80 21.80 -5.28
CA ARG A 298 11.86 22.95 -4.37
C ARG A 298 13.14 23.75 -4.64
N SER A 299 13.15 24.52 -5.72
CA SER A 299 14.26 25.33 -6.25
C SER A 299 15.56 24.55 -6.54
N TYR A 300 16.30 24.16 -5.50
CA TYR A 300 17.59 23.47 -5.56
C TYR A 300 17.57 22.22 -4.65
N SER A 301 16.42 21.58 -4.52
CA SER A 301 16.22 20.39 -3.68
C SER A 301 14.96 19.67 -4.14
N LEU A 302 14.87 18.36 -3.90
CA LEU A 302 13.61 17.61 -4.02
C LEU A 302 13.13 17.20 -2.63
N ILE A 303 11.84 16.98 -2.51
CA ILE A 303 11.19 16.37 -1.35
C ILE A 303 10.07 15.43 -1.83
N ALA A 304 9.73 14.43 -1.02
CA ALA A 304 8.55 13.59 -1.25
C ALA A 304 7.61 13.71 -0.05
N ILE A 305 6.32 13.87 -0.31
CA ILE A 305 5.30 14.17 0.69
C ILE A 305 4.24 13.08 0.60
N ASN A 306 4.11 12.24 1.63
CA ASN A 306 2.97 11.35 1.76
C ASN A 306 1.70 12.21 1.91
N VAL A 307 0.74 11.93 1.05
CA VAL A 307 -0.58 12.56 0.95
C VAL A 307 -1.73 11.58 1.11
N GLN A 308 -1.47 10.35 1.59
CA GLN A 308 -2.48 9.32 1.93
C GLN A 308 -3.53 9.86 2.92
N ASN A 309 -3.14 10.82 3.76
CA ASN A 309 -4.06 11.70 4.47
C ASN A 309 -3.95 13.15 3.94
N PRO A 310 -4.79 13.56 2.97
CA PRO A 310 -4.81 14.91 2.40
C PRO A 310 -5.02 16.04 3.41
N ALA A 311 -5.63 15.75 4.56
CA ALA A 311 -5.85 16.73 5.64
C ALA A 311 -4.63 16.90 6.56
N SER A 312 -3.66 15.97 6.52
CA SER A 312 -2.46 15.98 7.35
C SER A 312 -1.24 15.39 6.60
N PRO A 313 -0.83 15.98 5.45
CA PRO A 313 0.32 15.49 4.68
C PRO A 313 1.61 15.51 5.50
N THR A 314 2.46 14.51 5.28
CA THR A 314 3.74 14.33 5.98
C THR A 314 4.89 14.22 5.00
N LEU A 315 6.07 14.71 5.38
CA LEU A 315 7.28 14.57 4.58
C LEU A 315 7.76 13.11 4.68
N LYS A 316 7.77 12.39 3.56
CA LYS A 316 8.36 11.04 3.41
C LYS A 316 9.88 11.19 3.28
N TYR A 317 10.36 12.01 2.33
CA TYR A 317 11.78 12.08 1.95
C TYR A 317 12.32 13.49 1.69
N THR A 318 13.63 13.71 1.89
CA THR A 318 14.39 14.88 1.38
C THR A 318 15.66 14.51 0.64
N PHE A 319 15.82 14.94 -0.61
CA PHE A 319 16.86 14.41 -1.52
C PHE A 319 18.14 15.30 -1.54
N GLY A 320 18.41 15.98 -0.43
CA GLY A 320 19.52 16.93 -0.32
C GLY A 320 19.35 18.25 -1.09
N VAL A 321 20.41 19.07 -1.09
CA VAL A 321 20.46 20.34 -1.84
C VAL A 321 21.30 20.15 -3.10
N SER A 322 20.63 20.11 -4.24
CA SER A 322 21.22 20.15 -5.56
C SER A 322 22.08 21.41 -5.77
N SER A 323 23.09 21.30 -6.63
CA SER A 323 23.87 22.46 -7.10
C SER A 323 23.22 23.20 -8.27
N PHE A 324 22.19 22.60 -8.88
CA PHE A 324 21.47 23.05 -10.06
C PHE A 324 19.97 23.23 -9.76
N TYR A 325 19.30 24.00 -10.60
CA TYR A 325 17.84 24.17 -10.55
C TYR A 325 17.14 22.98 -11.22
N ILE A 326 15.96 22.59 -10.73
CA ILE A 326 15.22 21.40 -11.15
C ILE A 326 13.88 21.83 -11.78
N PRO A 327 13.79 21.95 -13.12
CA PRO A 327 12.59 22.38 -13.82
C PRO A 327 11.38 21.46 -13.65
N GLU A 328 11.59 20.14 -13.70
CA GLU A 328 10.55 19.12 -13.73
C GLU A 328 10.98 17.88 -12.94
N VAL A 329 10.00 17.08 -12.52
CA VAL A 329 10.16 15.73 -11.96
C VAL A 329 9.20 14.80 -12.69
N THR A 330 9.60 13.55 -12.89
CA THR A 330 8.66 12.48 -13.21
C THR A 330 9.07 11.20 -12.49
N VAL A 331 8.11 10.40 -12.03
CA VAL A 331 8.35 9.16 -11.28
C VAL A 331 7.77 7.95 -12.04
N SER A 332 8.35 6.78 -11.82
CA SER A 332 7.84 5.51 -12.34
C SER A 332 8.31 4.37 -11.43
N GLY A 333 7.39 3.79 -10.68
CA GLY A 333 7.65 2.79 -9.65
C GLY A 333 8.73 3.25 -8.67
N SER A 334 9.80 2.48 -8.53
CA SER A 334 10.87 2.79 -7.59
C SER A 334 11.81 3.93 -8.00
N ILE A 335 11.60 4.62 -9.13
CA ILE A 335 12.60 5.57 -9.67
C ILE A 335 12.01 6.96 -9.98
N LEU A 336 12.57 7.98 -9.33
CA LEU A 336 12.31 9.40 -9.61
C LEU A 336 13.38 9.98 -10.54
N PHE A 337 12.93 10.54 -11.65
CA PHE A 337 13.72 11.26 -12.64
C PHE A 337 13.54 12.77 -12.42
N ALA A 338 14.57 13.45 -11.92
CA ALA A 338 14.56 14.90 -11.73
C ALA A 338 15.41 15.60 -12.79
N THR A 339 14.83 16.56 -13.52
CA THR A 339 15.50 17.20 -14.65
C THR A 339 16.56 18.20 -14.17
N ASN A 340 17.63 18.36 -14.96
CA ASN A 340 18.76 19.21 -14.61
C ASN A 340 18.86 20.39 -15.60
N SER A 341 18.69 21.60 -15.05
CA SER A 341 18.82 22.87 -15.79
C SER A 341 20.20 23.16 -16.41
N GLU A 342 21.23 22.36 -16.11
CA GLU A 342 22.55 22.44 -16.77
C GLU A 342 22.73 21.41 -17.89
N ALA A 343 22.30 20.15 -17.69
CA ALA A 343 22.28 19.07 -18.69
C ALA A 343 21.54 17.81 -18.18
N GLY A 344 20.62 17.28 -18.98
CA GLY A 344 20.01 15.95 -18.75
C GLY A 344 19.14 15.82 -17.50
N PHE A 345 19.23 14.69 -16.80
CA PHE A 345 18.43 14.40 -15.59
C PHE A 345 19.17 13.49 -14.60
N LYS A 346 18.63 13.42 -13.38
CA LYS A 346 19.16 12.72 -12.21
C LYS A 346 18.17 11.68 -11.72
N LEU A 347 18.68 10.53 -11.30
CA LEU A 347 17.92 9.36 -10.89
C LEU A 347 18.01 9.22 -9.38
N TYR A 348 16.89 8.97 -8.72
CA TYR A 348 16.80 8.68 -7.30
C TYR A 348 15.93 7.44 -7.11
N ASN A 349 16.39 6.47 -6.32
CA ASN A 349 15.50 5.42 -5.84
C ASN A 349 14.52 6.06 -4.83
N VAL A 350 13.22 5.80 -4.98
CA VAL A 350 12.14 6.25 -4.07
C VAL A 350 11.57 5.14 -3.19
N GLN A 351 12.01 3.90 -3.40
CA GLN A 351 11.79 2.73 -2.54
C GLN A 351 13.16 2.13 -2.13
N PRO A 352 13.91 2.74 -1.20
CA PRO A 352 15.08 2.08 -0.61
C PRO A 352 14.62 0.89 0.21
N THR A 353 15.35 -0.22 0.19
CA THR A 353 15.10 -1.32 1.13
C THR A 353 15.25 -0.79 2.55
N THR A 354 14.14 -0.68 3.27
CA THR A 354 14.10 -0.06 4.59
C THR A 354 14.76 -0.98 5.62
N TYR A 355 15.33 -0.39 6.66
CA TYR A 355 15.87 -1.14 7.79
C TYR A 355 15.34 -0.49 9.07
N SER A 356 14.27 -1.06 9.62
CA SER A 356 13.59 -0.52 10.79
C SER A 356 14.37 -0.83 12.08
N THR A 357 14.51 0.16 12.98
CA THR A 357 15.10 -0.06 14.31
C THR A 357 14.11 -0.85 15.16
N TYR A 358 14.24 -2.17 15.20
CA TYR A 358 13.32 -2.99 15.98
C TYR A 358 13.57 -2.84 17.49
N LYS A 359 14.85 -2.78 17.90
CA LYS A 359 15.20 -2.67 19.33
C LYS A 359 16.60 -2.18 19.61
N ASP A 360 16.67 -1.31 20.60
CA ASP A 360 17.90 -0.75 21.13
C ASP A 360 18.10 -1.20 22.60
N PHE A 361 19.28 -1.73 22.87
CA PHE A 361 19.72 -2.26 24.17
C PHE A 361 20.62 -1.30 24.97
N ARG A 362 20.19 -0.05 25.19
CA ARG A 362 20.90 0.90 26.08
C ARG A 362 21.11 0.37 27.50
N GLY A 363 22.22 0.81 28.09
CA GLY A 363 22.52 0.64 29.53
C GLY A 363 23.68 -0.30 29.82
N TYR A 364 24.28 -0.88 28.78
CA TYR A 364 25.47 -1.72 28.86
C TYR A 364 26.77 -0.93 28.59
N GLY A 365 26.65 0.33 28.17
CA GLY A 365 27.76 1.23 27.83
C GLY A 365 28.47 0.79 26.54
N GLU A 366 29.46 1.55 26.11
CA GLU A 366 30.20 1.34 24.84
C GLU A 366 30.41 -0.15 24.51
N VAL A 367 29.72 -0.64 23.46
CA VAL A 367 29.94 -1.96 22.86
C VAL A 367 30.94 -1.81 21.73
N TYR A 368 31.81 -2.80 21.54
CA TYR A 368 32.93 -2.73 20.60
C TYR A 368 32.96 -3.85 19.56
N ASP A 369 32.23 -4.93 19.80
CA ASP A 369 32.22 -6.17 19.02
C ASP A 369 31.05 -7.04 19.52
N VAL A 370 30.39 -7.79 18.63
CA VAL A 370 29.46 -8.87 18.99
C VAL A 370 29.78 -10.19 18.26
N ALA A 371 29.88 -11.28 19.02
CA ALA A 371 30.09 -12.63 18.47
C ALA A 371 28.96 -13.60 18.87
N PHE A 372 28.73 -14.65 18.07
CA PHE A 372 27.55 -15.51 18.20
C PHE A 372 27.90 -17.00 18.43
N LYS A 373 27.05 -17.71 19.17
CA LYS A 373 27.02 -19.18 19.19
C LYS A 373 25.62 -19.69 19.50
N ASP A 374 25.08 -20.53 18.63
CA ASP A 374 23.69 -21.01 18.71
C ASP A 374 22.75 -19.80 18.90
N ASN A 375 21.82 -19.85 19.86
CA ASN A 375 20.88 -18.74 20.13
C ASN A 375 21.44 -17.71 21.13
N TYR A 376 22.76 -17.45 21.15
CA TYR A 376 23.39 -16.54 22.10
C TYR A 376 24.35 -15.55 21.43
N ALA A 377 24.22 -14.27 21.79
CA ALA A 377 25.13 -13.20 21.43
C ALA A 377 26.04 -12.83 22.62
N TYR A 378 27.31 -12.58 22.33
CA TYR A 378 28.37 -12.17 23.26
C TYR A 378 28.83 -10.77 22.90
N LEU A 379 28.61 -9.78 23.78
CA LEU A 379 28.92 -8.37 23.51
C LEU A 379 30.19 -7.94 24.22
N ALA A 380 31.11 -7.27 23.52
CA ALA A 380 32.33 -6.66 24.05
C ALA A 380 32.07 -5.30 24.71
N CYS A 381 31.38 -5.28 25.86
CA CYS A 381 31.08 -4.05 26.58
C CYS A 381 32.34 -3.52 27.31
N TYR A 382 32.96 -2.48 26.79
CA TYR A 382 34.27 -1.95 27.23
C TYR A 382 34.40 -1.76 28.74
N SER A 383 33.39 -1.14 29.34
CA SER A 383 33.34 -0.83 30.76
C SER A 383 32.86 -2.00 31.64
N TYR A 384 32.18 -3.00 31.09
CA TYR A 384 31.46 -4.02 31.86
C TYR A 384 32.00 -5.44 31.68
N GLY A 385 32.86 -5.69 30.69
CA GLY A 385 33.34 -7.02 30.32
C GLY A 385 32.49 -7.61 29.22
N ILE A 386 32.36 -8.94 29.16
CA ILE A 386 31.55 -9.58 28.11
C ILE A 386 30.12 -9.77 28.65
N ILE A 387 29.11 -9.34 27.90
CA ILE A 387 27.70 -9.58 28.21
C ILE A 387 27.17 -10.71 27.34
N VAL A 388 26.24 -11.51 27.88
CA VAL A 388 25.64 -12.65 27.18
C VAL A 388 24.14 -12.44 27.10
N LEU A 389 23.62 -12.30 25.88
CA LEU A 389 22.18 -12.24 25.58
C LEU A 389 21.71 -13.60 25.03
N ASN A 390 20.48 -13.98 25.37
CA ASN A 390 19.75 -15.03 24.67
C ASN A 390 18.94 -14.36 23.55
N ILE A 391 19.18 -14.76 22.31
CA ILE A 391 18.56 -14.25 21.08
C ILE A 391 17.70 -15.33 20.40
N THR A 392 17.17 -16.31 21.16
CA THR A 392 16.20 -17.30 20.64
C THR A 392 14.94 -16.62 20.09
N ASP A 393 14.58 -15.50 20.69
CA ASP A 393 13.61 -14.54 20.20
C ASP A 393 14.42 -13.26 19.93
N ILE A 394 14.66 -12.98 18.66
CA ILE A 394 15.52 -11.87 18.21
C ILE A 394 14.82 -10.51 18.29
N THR A 395 13.48 -10.52 18.37
CA THR A 395 12.65 -9.36 18.69
C THR A 395 12.75 -9.00 20.18
N ASN A 396 13.04 -9.98 21.03
CA ASN A 396 13.15 -9.79 22.48
C ASN A 396 14.39 -10.42 23.14
N PRO A 397 15.62 -10.01 22.78
CA PRO A 397 16.83 -10.47 23.42
C PRO A 397 16.81 -10.30 24.94
N VAL A 398 17.11 -11.38 25.66
CA VAL A 398 17.07 -11.39 27.13
C VAL A 398 18.49 -11.49 27.69
N LEU A 399 18.86 -10.53 28.56
CA LEU A 399 20.10 -10.59 29.33
C LEU A 399 20.18 -11.91 30.13
N TYR A 400 21.15 -12.75 29.79
CA TYR A 400 21.34 -14.06 30.41
C TYR A 400 22.41 -14.02 31.50
N THR A 401 23.62 -13.53 31.18
CA THR A 401 24.72 -13.43 32.16
C THR A 401 25.82 -12.43 31.72
N SER A 402 26.87 -12.25 32.53
CA SER A 402 28.03 -11.43 32.15
C SER A 402 29.35 -11.85 32.81
N ILE A 403 30.45 -11.63 32.09
CA ILE A 403 31.83 -11.96 32.45
C ILE A 403 32.58 -10.68 32.84
N THR A 404 32.28 -10.17 34.03
CA THR A 404 32.81 -8.88 34.54
C THR A 404 34.28 -8.92 35.02
N ALA A 405 34.93 -10.09 34.97
CA ALA A 405 36.27 -10.30 35.52
C ALA A 405 37.40 -9.59 34.75
N TYR A 406 37.16 -9.24 33.49
CA TYR A 406 38.11 -8.57 32.61
C TYR A 406 37.42 -7.39 31.93
N LYS A 407 37.96 -6.18 32.11
CA LYS A 407 37.50 -4.97 31.44
C LYS A 407 38.28 -4.74 30.15
N TYR A 408 37.72 -3.90 29.29
CA TYR A 408 38.26 -3.49 27.99
C TYR A 408 38.38 -4.65 26.97
N PRO A 409 37.36 -5.51 26.78
CA PRO A 409 37.24 -6.23 25.51
C PRO A 409 37.13 -5.21 24.37
N TYR A 410 37.77 -5.52 23.24
CA TYR A 410 37.75 -4.72 22.02
C TYR A 410 37.31 -5.53 20.80
N ALA A 411 37.57 -6.84 20.80
CA ALA A 411 37.09 -7.77 19.79
C ALA A 411 36.81 -9.15 20.41
N LEU A 412 35.95 -9.93 19.77
CA LEU A 412 35.56 -11.30 20.11
C LEU A 412 35.58 -12.18 18.87
N GLU A 413 35.87 -13.45 19.05
CA GLU A 413 35.91 -14.40 17.95
C GLU A 413 35.52 -15.78 18.50
N VAL A 414 34.55 -16.44 17.86
CA VAL A 414 34.05 -17.76 18.27
C VAL A 414 34.61 -18.83 17.34
N ASN A 415 35.38 -19.76 17.89
CA ASN A 415 35.84 -20.94 17.17
C ASN A 415 35.38 -22.20 17.89
N GLU A 416 34.48 -22.95 17.25
CA GLU A 416 33.78 -24.12 17.82
C GLU A 416 33.14 -23.83 19.19
N ASP A 417 33.70 -24.37 20.27
CA ASP A 417 33.23 -24.24 21.66
C ASP A 417 34.05 -23.22 22.48
N VAL A 418 34.84 -22.35 21.83
CA VAL A 418 35.72 -21.39 22.51
C VAL A 418 35.47 -19.97 22.03
N LEU A 419 35.12 -19.09 22.99
CA LEU A 419 35.12 -17.65 22.80
C LEU A 419 36.53 -17.10 23.09
N TYR A 420 37.13 -16.45 22.11
CA TYR A 420 38.35 -15.68 22.24
C TYR A 420 37.98 -14.21 22.43
N ALA A 421 38.76 -13.46 23.21
CA ALA A 421 38.50 -12.04 23.44
C ALA A 421 39.79 -11.22 23.53
N ALA A 422 39.86 -10.16 22.72
CA ALA A 422 40.95 -9.20 22.70
C ALA A 422 40.77 -8.16 23.81
N CYS A 423 41.21 -8.45 25.03
CA CYS A 423 40.97 -7.57 26.18
C CYS A 423 41.99 -6.41 26.33
N GLY A 424 42.48 -5.84 25.22
CA GLY A 424 43.35 -4.67 25.27
C GLY A 424 44.63 -4.94 26.05
N SER A 425 44.89 -4.09 27.06
CA SER A 425 46.05 -4.22 27.97
C SER A 425 46.05 -5.49 28.83
N ASN A 426 44.92 -6.20 28.92
CA ASN A 426 44.86 -7.50 29.56
C ASN A 426 45.40 -8.64 28.66
N GLY A 427 45.49 -8.41 27.35
CA GLY A 427 45.80 -9.42 26.33
C GLY A 427 44.64 -10.37 26.06
N LEU A 428 44.93 -11.52 25.45
CA LEU A 428 43.95 -12.51 25.01
C LEU A 428 43.29 -13.22 26.21
N ARG A 429 41.96 -13.36 26.18
CA ARG A 429 41.18 -14.23 27.08
C ARG A 429 40.47 -15.31 26.27
N LEU A 430 40.32 -16.48 26.87
CA LEU A 430 39.65 -17.63 26.26
C LEU A 430 38.62 -18.17 27.25
N PHE A 431 37.42 -18.44 26.76
CA PHE A 431 36.30 -18.99 27.53
C PHE A 431 35.73 -20.23 26.83
N ASP A 432 35.46 -21.27 27.61
CA ASP A 432 34.70 -22.45 27.18
C ASP A 432 33.21 -22.05 27.14
N ILE A 433 32.62 -22.15 25.96
CA ILE A 433 31.22 -21.90 25.64
C ILE A 433 30.53 -23.14 25.05
N SER A 434 31.06 -24.34 25.30
CA SER A 434 30.38 -25.63 24.99
C SER A 434 29.00 -25.77 25.64
N THR A 435 28.71 -24.93 26.64
CA THR A 435 27.36 -24.56 27.05
C THR A 435 27.23 -23.04 26.85
N PRO A 436 26.65 -22.55 25.73
CA PRO A 436 26.74 -21.14 25.34
C PRO A 436 26.25 -20.16 26.41
N SER A 437 25.18 -20.56 27.11
CA SER A 437 24.55 -19.82 28.20
C SER A 437 25.42 -19.67 29.46
N LEU A 438 26.48 -20.47 29.62
CA LEU A 438 27.33 -20.51 30.82
C LEU A 438 28.84 -20.47 30.46
N PRO A 439 29.36 -19.35 29.92
CA PRO A 439 30.77 -19.23 29.61
C PRO A 439 31.65 -19.40 30.86
N THR A 440 32.72 -20.19 30.76
CA THR A 440 33.70 -20.35 31.85
C THR A 440 35.12 -20.05 31.39
N THR A 441 35.93 -19.44 32.26
CA THR A 441 37.31 -19.08 31.89
C THR A 441 38.16 -20.31 31.62
N LEU A 442 38.62 -20.45 30.38
CA LEU A 442 39.41 -21.57 29.89
C LEU A 442 40.91 -21.27 29.99
N ASN A 443 41.35 -20.11 29.49
CA ASN A 443 42.76 -19.74 29.46
C ASN A 443 42.98 -18.22 29.30
N SER A 444 44.24 -17.78 29.36
CA SER A 444 44.63 -16.38 29.14
C SER A 444 46.07 -16.25 28.66
N TYR A 445 46.35 -15.25 27.82
CA TYR A 445 47.71 -14.90 27.43
C TYR A 445 47.94 -13.39 27.55
N THR A 446 49.02 -12.99 28.23
CA THR A 446 49.43 -11.58 28.31
C THR A 446 50.29 -11.23 27.09
N THR A 447 49.72 -10.46 26.17
CA THR A 447 50.41 -9.90 25.00
C THR A 447 51.44 -8.83 25.41
N SER A 448 52.40 -8.52 24.53
CA SER A 448 53.42 -7.49 24.81
C SER A 448 52.90 -6.04 24.67
N PHE A 449 51.78 -5.89 23.96
CA PHE A 449 51.06 -4.63 23.74
C PHE A 449 49.55 -4.88 23.83
N ASN A 450 48.72 -3.84 23.69
CA ASN A 450 47.27 -4.00 23.77
C ASN A 450 46.75 -4.81 22.57
N CYS A 451 46.07 -5.92 22.84
CA CYS A 451 45.36 -6.68 21.80
C CYS A 451 44.09 -5.91 21.42
N ARG A 452 43.96 -5.49 20.16
CA ARG A 452 42.80 -4.76 19.64
C ARG A 452 41.78 -5.71 19.04
N ASP A 453 42.28 -6.53 18.14
CA ASP A 453 41.49 -7.43 17.33
C ASP A 453 42.15 -8.81 17.24
N ILE A 454 41.36 -9.83 16.89
CA ILE A 454 41.71 -11.24 16.83
C ILE A 454 40.96 -11.97 15.72
N LYS A 455 41.63 -12.89 15.03
CA LYS A 455 40.97 -13.89 14.18
C LYS A 455 41.59 -15.28 14.42
N ILE A 456 40.79 -16.34 14.32
CA ILE A 456 41.23 -17.72 14.58
C ILE A 456 41.20 -18.54 13.28
N ARG A 457 42.35 -19.10 12.88
CA ARG A 457 42.42 -20.02 11.73
C ARG A 457 43.46 -21.12 11.96
N ASP A 458 43.15 -22.34 11.52
CA ASP A 458 44.03 -23.52 11.56
C ASP A 458 44.62 -23.83 12.96
N GLY A 459 43.90 -23.46 14.02
CA GLY A 459 44.38 -23.58 15.41
C GLY A 459 45.45 -22.57 15.81
N TYR A 460 45.55 -21.45 15.09
CA TYR A 460 46.35 -20.29 15.43
C TYR A 460 45.46 -19.07 15.71
N ALA A 461 45.81 -18.32 16.75
CA ALA A 461 45.22 -17.02 17.02
C ALA A 461 46.15 -15.94 16.48
N TYR A 462 45.62 -15.15 15.57
CA TYR A 462 46.25 -13.98 15.01
C TYR A 462 45.75 -12.79 15.83
N CYS A 463 46.66 -11.96 16.32
CA CYS A 463 46.34 -10.88 17.25
C CYS A 463 46.89 -9.55 16.73
N ALA A 464 46.00 -8.58 16.52
CA ALA A 464 46.35 -7.21 16.24
C ALA A 464 46.85 -6.52 17.51
N LEU A 465 48.13 -6.15 17.52
CA LEU A 465 48.78 -5.51 18.65
C LEU A 465 48.97 -4.02 18.37
N TYR A 466 48.27 -3.17 19.13
CA TYR A 466 48.41 -1.73 19.06
C TYR A 466 49.85 -1.31 19.42
N SER A 467 50.58 -0.78 18.44
CA SER A 467 52.04 -0.49 18.47
C SER A 467 52.97 -1.72 18.48
N GLY A 468 52.52 -2.87 17.99
CA GLY A 468 53.35 -4.08 17.86
C GLY A 468 53.00 -5.02 16.70
N GLY A 469 52.22 -4.55 15.72
CA GLY A 469 51.83 -5.30 14.52
C GLY A 469 51.05 -6.58 14.81
N LEU A 470 51.39 -7.65 14.09
CA LEU A 470 50.81 -8.98 14.21
C LEU A 470 51.58 -9.85 15.20
N SER A 471 50.86 -10.54 16.09
CA SER A 471 51.41 -11.69 16.83
C SER A 471 50.57 -12.93 16.56
N ILE A 472 51.24 -14.06 16.24
CA ILE A 472 50.59 -15.34 15.93
C ILE A 472 50.88 -16.31 17.08
N LEU A 473 49.84 -16.80 17.73
CA LEU A 473 49.90 -17.73 18.85
C LEU A 473 49.36 -19.11 18.44
N ASN A 474 50.02 -20.18 18.88
CA ASN A 474 49.44 -21.52 18.78
C ASN A 474 48.33 -21.70 19.82
N VAL A 475 47.12 -21.96 19.35
CA VAL A 475 45.92 -22.24 20.16
C VAL A 475 45.31 -23.62 19.84
N THR A 476 46.02 -24.51 19.12
CA THR A 476 45.58 -25.89 18.77
C THR A 476 45.15 -26.75 19.97
N ASN A 477 45.52 -26.34 21.18
CA ASN A 477 44.90 -26.78 22.43
C ASN A 477 44.59 -25.54 23.27
N PRO A 478 43.37 -24.99 23.21
CA PRO A 478 43.01 -23.74 23.89
C PRO A 478 43.15 -23.81 25.40
N ALA A 479 42.93 -24.98 26.00
CA ALA A 479 43.14 -25.26 27.43
C ALA A 479 44.62 -25.52 27.81
N GLY A 480 45.52 -25.52 26.83
CA GLY A 480 46.92 -25.91 26.96
C GLY A 480 47.88 -24.76 27.28
N ALA A 481 49.17 -24.99 27.01
CA ALA A 481 50.18 -23.94 27.10
C ALA A 481 50.20 -23.13 25.80
N LEU A 482 49.76 -21.88 25.86
CA LEU A 482 49.77 -20.96 24.72
C LEU A 482 51.17 -20.38 24.50
N SER A 483 51.58 -20.23 23.24
CA SER A 483 52.89 -19.68 22.87
C SER A 483 52.87 -18.98 21.52
N ILE A 484 53.55 -17.84 21.42
CA ILE A 484 53.84 -17.17 20.15
C ILE A 484 54.68 -18.10 19.26
N VAL A 485 54.26 -18.28 18.01
CA VAL A 485 54.97 -19.04 16.97
C VAL A 485 55.61 -18.12 15.93
N GLY A 486 55.04 -16.94 15.70
CA GLY A 486 55.54 -15.93 14.79
C GLY A 486 54.86 -14.58 14.99
N GLY A 487 55.15 -13.64 14.10
CA GLY A 487 54.59 -12.29 14.14
C GLY A 487 55.32 -11.38 13.14
N PHE A 488 54.74 -10.20 12.90
CA PHE A 488 55.24 -9.22 11.95
C PHE A 488 54.98 -7.82 12.49
N ASP A 489 56.02 -6.97 12.56
CA ASP A 489 55.93 -5.61 13.08
C ASP A 489 56.66 -4.66 12.12
N ASP A 490 55.93 -3.72 11.54
CA ASP A 490 56.45 -2.66 10.66
C ASP A 490 56.62 -1.31 11.39
N GLY A 491 56.31 -1.25 12.69
CA GLY A 491 56.36 -0.06 13.53
C GLY A 491 55.09 0.79 13.52
N ASN A 492 54.01 0.37 12.85
CA ASN A 492 52.72 1.07 12.85
C ASN A 492 51.77 0.55 13.93
N ASN A 493 50.66 1.27 14.15
CA ASN A 493 49.58 0.81 15.00
C ASN A 493 48.54 0.06 14.14
N THR A 494 48.33 -1.22 14.43
CA THR A 494 47.24 -2.03 13.87
C THR A 494 45.96 -1.89 14.70
N PHE A 495 44.81 -1.85 14.04
CA PHE A 495 43.47 -1.92 14.67
C PHE A 495 42.82 -3.27 14.35
N GLY A 496 42.11 -3.37 13.23
CA GLY A 496 41.52 -4.61 12.70
C GLY A 496 42.49 -5.44 11.85
N ILE A 497 42.20 -6.73 11.77
CA ILE A 497 42.84 -7.74 10.94
C ILE A 497 41.80 -8.73 10.41
N ASP A 498 42.00 -9.19 9.18
CA ASP A 498 41.24 -10.34 8.68
C ASP A 498 42.10 -11.27 7.80
N ILE A 499 41.61 -12.49 7.58
CA ILE A 499 42.42 -13.60 7.09
C ILE A 499 41.72 -14.36 5.97
N TYR A 500 42.12 -14.07 4.73
CA TYR A 500 41.70 -14.81 3.55
C TYR A 500 42.88 -15.60 2.95
N ASP A 501 42.64 -16.86 2.59
CA ASP A 501 43.66 -17.82 2.13
C ASP A 501 44.96 -17.79 2.98
N ASP A 502 46.14 -17.73 2.38
CA ASP A 502 47.44 -17.70 3.07
C ASP A 502 47.85 -16.29 3.54
N TYR A 503 46.93 -15.32 3.61
CA TYR A 503 47.22 -13.92 3.87
C TYR A 503 46.47 -13.36 5.07
N VAL A 504 47.17 -12.54 5.86
CA VAL A 504 46.56 -11.67 6.88
C VAL A 504 46.61 -10.25 6.36
N TYR A 505 45.45 -9.61 6.27
CA TYR A 505 45.29 -8.20 5.97
C TYR A 505 45.18 -7.43 7.28
N MET A 506 45.80 -6.25 7.36
CA MET A 506 45.83 -5.48 8.60
C MET A 506 45.64 -3.99 8.33
N SER A 507 44.74 -3.34 9.06
CA SER A 507 44.54 -1.90 9.01
C SER A 507 45.68 -1.16 9.73
N ARG A 508 45.85 0.15 9.45
CA ARG A 508 46.91 0.97 10.06
C ARG A 508 46.44 2.38 10.42
N LEU A 509 46.89 2.91 11.55
CA LEU A 509 46.72 4.33 11.88
C LEU A 509 47.89 5.22 11.44
N ASN A 510 47.58 6.51 11.26
CA ASN A 510 48.49 7.63 11.00
C ASN A 510 49.31 7.47 9.71
N GLN A 511 48.67 7.67 8.55
CA GLN A 511 49.32 7.63 7.23
C GLN A 511 49.73 6.21 6.78
N GLY A 512 48.82 5.25 6.96
CA GLY A 512 48.97 3.90 6.40
C GLY A 512 47.64 3.42 5.88
N GLY A 513 47.63 2.90 4.64
CA GLY A 513 46.59 1.98 4.21
C GLY A 513 46.87 0.59 4.78
N PHE A 514 46.08 -0.40 4.34
CA PHE A 514 46.27 -1.78 4.76
C PHE A 514 47.61 -2.39 4.30
N ILE A 515 47.96 -3.51 4.92
CA ILE A 515 49.12 -4.35 4.60
C ILE A 515 48.70 -5.82 4.52
N ALA A 516 49.16 -6.51 3.50
CA ALA A 516 49.01 -7.95 3.34
C ALA A 516 50.30 -8.68 3.75
N ILE A 517 50.16 -9.66 4.64
CA ILE A 517 51.23 -10.52 5.15
C ILE A 517 50.95 -11.96 4.74
N ASN A 518 51.86 -12.58 3.99
CA ASN A 518 51.79 -14.02 3.75
C ASN A 518 52.15 -14.78 5.04
N VAL A 519 51.25 -15.66 5.48
CA VAL A 519 51.35 -16.49 6.70
C VAL A 519 51.34 -17.99 6.42
N SER A 520 51.53 -18.41 5.15
CA SER A 520 51.69 -19.83 4.76
C SER A 520 52.76 -20.59 5.59
N ASP A 521 53.77 -19.87 6.07
CA ASP A 521 54.61 -20.26 7.21
C ASP A 521 54.38 -19.28 8.38
N VAL A 522 53.46 -19.64 9.27
CA VAL A 522 53.14 -18.89 10.50
C VAL A 522 54.34 -18.65 11.42
N THR A 523 55.46 -19.37 11.25
CA THR A 523 56.70 -19.15 12.03
C THR A 523 57.62 -18.10 11.41
N ASN A 524 57.38 -17.73 10.16
CA ASN A 524 58.14 -16.73 9.41
C ASN A 524 57.23 -15.88 8.49
N PRO A 525 56.24 -15.13 9.02
CA PRO A 525 55.36 -14.29 8.21
C PRO A 525 56.14 -13.31 7.32
N GLN A 526 55.74 -13.16 6.05
CA GLN A 526 56.44 -12.32 5.07
C GLN A 526 55.55 -11.16 4.59
N PHE A 527 56.15 -9.98 4.42
CA PHE A 527 55.51 -8.86 3.73
C PHE A 527 55.21 -9.24 2.27
N GLN A 528 53.96 -9.04 1.84
CA GLN A 528 53.54 -9.17 0.44
C GLN A 528 53.34 -7.80 -0.21
N PHE A 529 52.41 -7.02 0.35
CA PHE A 529 51.91 -5.78 -0.26
C PHE A 529 51.52 -4.78 0.83
N SER A 530 51.53 -3.48 0.50
CA SER A 530 50.88 -2.46 1.32
C SER A 530 50.53 -1.25 0.49
N GLU A 531 49.33 -0.70 0.71
CA GLU A 531 48.92 0.56 0.11
C GLU A 531 49.14 1.73 1.10
N TYR A 532 49.33 2.93 0.56
CA TYR A 532 49.35 4.17 1.35
C TYR A 532 48.05 4.92 1.09
N ILE A 533 47.18 4.94 2.10
CA ILE A 533 45.92 5.69 2.07
C ILE A 533 46.03 6.80 3.13
N THR A 534 45.57 8.00 2.80
CA THR A 534 45.57 9.12 3.75
C THR A 534 44.49 8.88 4.81
N GLY A 535 44.78 9.23 6.06
CA GLY A 535 43.87 9.02 7.18
C GLY A 535 44.30 7.88 8.11
N ASN A 536 43.31 7.28 8.75
CA ASN A 536 43.43 6.14 9.65
C ASN A 536 42.57 4.99 9.09
N GLY A 537 43.13 3.79 8.99
CA GLY A 537 42.35 2.57 8.87
C GLY A 537 41.91 2.10 10.24
N TYR A 538 40.63 1.77 10.37
CA TYR A 538 40.10 1.12 11.57
C TYR A 538 39.96 -0.38 11.30
N ASP A 539 39.14 -0.76 10.33
CA ASP A 539 38.86 -2.15 10.01
C ASP A 539 39.35 -2.59 8.60
N VAL A 540 39.43 -3.91 8.40
CA VAL A 540 39.68 -4.58 7.14
C VAL A 540 38.99 -5.96 7.12
N THR A 541 38.04 -6.16 6.20
CA THR A 541 37.32 -7.44 6.00
C THR A 541 37.72 -8.08 4.68
N ALA A 542 37.95 -9.41 4.67
CA ALA A 542 38.56 -10.13 3.56
C ALA A 542 37.81 -11.43 3.22
N THR A 543 37.01 -11.41 2.16
CA THR A 543 36.28 -12.58 1.63
C THR A 543 36.39 -12.68 0.12
N ASP A 544 36.25 -13.90 -0.42
CA ASP A 544 36.14 -14.21 -1.84
C ASP A 544 37.19 -13.58 -2.78
N GLY A 545 38.41 -13.39 -2.26
CA GLY A 545 39.50 -12.76 -3.00
C GLY A 545 39.35 -11.24 -3.13
N LEU A 546 38.54 -10.62 -2.29
CA LEU A 546 38.36 -9.18 -2.13
C LEU A 546 38.80 -8.74 -0.72
N VAL A 547 39.20 -7.47 -0.60
CA VAL A 547 39.51 -6.83 0.69
C VAL A 547 38.83 -5.48 0.74
N TYR A 548 37.97 -5.33 1.74
CA TYR A 548 37.23 -4.12 2.05
C TYR A 548 37.93 -3.42 3.20
N TYR A 549 38.30 -2.15 3.01
CA TYR A 549 39.14 -1.41 3.96
C TYR A 549 38.46 -0.11 4.37
N SER A 550 38.17 0.01 5.66
CA SER A 550 37.47 1.15 6.24
C SER A 550 38.43 2.30 6.60
N ASN A 551 38.22 3.49 6.03
CA ASN A 551 39.06 4.67 6.23
C ASN A 551 38.30 5.84 6.90
N SER A 552 38.98 6.46 7.88
CA SER A 552 38.48 7.59 8.65
C SER A 552 38.30 8.93 7.90
N TYR A 553 38.55 9.01 6.59
CA TYR A 553 38.64 10.27 5.84
C TYR A 553 38.24 10.19 4.36
N ALA A 554 38.03 8.99 3.83
CA ALA A 554 37.84 8.75 2.40
C ALA A 554 37.06 7.44 2.16
N GLY A 555 36.10 7.16 3.04
CA GLY A 555 35.18 6.04 2.86
C GLY A 555 35.78 4.63 2.97
N MET A 556 35.11 3.69 2.30
CA MET A 556 35.55 2.31 2.11
C MET A 556 36.31 2.17 0.78
N TYR A 557 37.42 1.43 0.81
CA TYR A 557 38.17 1.05 -0.39
C TYR A 557 38.06 -0.46 -0.61
N VAL A 558 37.81 -0.91 -1.84
CA VAL A 558 37.69 -2.34 -2.16
C VAL A 558 38.76 -2.79 -3.14
N TYR A 559 39.55 -3.79 -2.74
CA TYR A 559 40.69 -4.29 -3.50
C TYR A 559 40.46 -5.73 -3.95
N ASN A 560 40.73 -6.01 -5.23
CA ASN A 560 40.90 -7.39 -5.69
C ASN A 560 42.25 -7.92 -5.19
N THR A 561 42.20 -9.05 -4.48
CA THR A 561 43.35 -9.77 -3.93
C THR A 561 43.47 -11.22 -4.41
N SER A 562 42.63 -11.63 -5.38
CA SER A 562 42.64 -12.95 -6.00
C SER A 562 43.97 -13.32 -6.68
N ASP A 563 44.76 -12.31 -7.09
CA ASP A 563 46.19 -12.46 -7.38
C ASP A 563 47.01 -11.70 -6.32
N PRO A 564 47.56 -12.38 -5.29
CA PRO A 564 48.35 -11.72 -4.25
C PRO A 564 49.65 -11.07 -4.75
N GLU A 565 50.15 -11.41 -5.95
CA GLU A 565 51.30 -10.71 -6.57
C GLU A 565 50.88 -9.41 -7.29
N ASN A 566 49.58 -9.20 -7.52
CA ASN A 566 49.01 -8.08 -8.26
C ASN A 566 47.67 -7.64 -7.64
N ILE A 567 47.72 -7.17 -6.39
CA ILE A 567 46.57 -6.55 -5.71
C ILE A 567 46.21 -5.23 -6.40
N GLN A 568 44.93 -5.03 -6.69
CA GLN A 568 44.42 -3.85 -7.42
C GLN A 568 43.22 -3.24 -6.70
N LEU A 569 43.13 -1.91 -6.68
CA LEU A 569 41.92 -1.21 -6.27
C LEU A 569 40.86 -1.44 -7.36
N LEU A 570 39.68 -1.93 -6.95
CA LEU A 570 38.49 -1.98 -7.81
C LEU A 570 37.76 -0.65 -7.70
N THR A 571 37.23 -0.36 -6.51
CA THR A 571 36.31 0.77 -6.29
C THR A 571 36.47 1.42 -4.92
N THR A 572 35.84 2.57 -4.74
CA THR A 572 35.81 3.35 -3.49
C THR A 572 34.45 4.00 -3.31
N VAL A 573 33.85 3.84 -2.14
CA VAL A 573 32.61 4.54 -1.76
C VAL A 573 32.89 5.46 -0.58
N ASP A 574 32.59 6.75 -0.72
CA ASP A 574 32.76 7.75 0.34
C ASP A 574 31.43 8.44 0.65
N PRO A 575 30.57 7.82 1.49
CA PRO A 575 29.32 8.45 1.93
C PRO A 575 29.55 9.58 2.94
N GLY A 576 30.80 9.89 3.27
CA GLY A 576 31.17 10.86 4.29
C GLY A 576 31.31 10.27 5.70
N GLY A 577 31.80 11.11 6.62
CA GLY A 577 32.02 10.75 8.02
C GLY A 577 33.31 9.97 8.26
N PHE A 578 33.37 9.29 9.40
CA PHE A 578 34.52 8.47 9.78
C PHE A 578 34.14 6.99 9.67
N GLY A 579 34.58 6.32 8.60
CA GLY A 579 34.47 4.88 8.45
C GLY A 579 35.04 4.15 9.66
N HIS A 580 34.33 3.11 10.11
CA HIS A 580 34.74 2.28 11.24
C HIS A 580 34.87 0.79 10.91
N GLU A 581 33.82 0.17 10.39
CA GLU A 581 33.70 -1.29 10.20
C GLU A 581 33.15 -1.65 8.80
N VAL A 582 33.46 -2.85 8.29
CA VAL A 582 32.76 -3.46 7.14
C VAL A 582 32.32 -4.89 7.48
N ALA A 583 31.01 -5.14 7.47
CA ALA A 583 30.44 -6.49 7.54
C ALA A 583 29.85 -6.92 6.18
N ILE A 584 29.79 -8.23 5.92
CA ILE A 584 29.33 -8.78 4.64
C ILE A 584 28.47 -10.02 4.90
N GLU A 585 27.28 -10.09 4.32
CA GLU A 585 26.47 -11.31 4.28
C GLU A 585 25.83 -11.45 2.88
N GLY A 586 26.09 -12.58 2.22
CA GLY A 586 25.59 -12.82 0.86
C GLY A 586 26.14 -11.80 -0.15
N GLN A 587 25.25 -11.00 -0.74
CA GLN A 587 25.58 -9.92 -1.68
C GLN A 587 25.73 -8.54 -1.00
N TYR A 588 25.23 -8.39 0.23
CA TYR A 588 25.17 -7.13 0.95
C TYR A 588 26.47 -6.82 1.69
N ILE A 589 26.89 -5.56 1.61
CA ILE A 589 28.07 -5.00 2.28
C ILE A 589 27.61 -3.86 3.19
N TYR A 590 27.69 -4.08 4.50
CA TYR A 590 27.28 -3.15 5.54
C TYR A 590 28.50 -2.35 6.01
N TYR A 591 28.46 -1.03 5.83
CA TYR A 591 29.57 -0.11 6.11
C TYR A 591 29.22 0.90 7.20
N GLY A 592 29.95 0.83 8.32
CA GLY A 592 29.72 1.69 9.48
C GLY A 592 30.40 3.05 9.36
N ALA A 593 29.63 4.13 9.38
CA ALA A 593 30.10 5.51 9.35
C ALA A 593 29.65 6.24 10.64
N ASN A 594 30.57 6.45 11.58
CA ASN A 594 30.39 7.08 12.92
C ASN A 594 29.44 8.30 13.04
N GLU A 595 29.16 9.04 11.97
CA GLU A 595 28.40 10.30 12.03
C GLU A 595 27.15 10.25 11.12
N PHE A 596 26.90 9.09 10.50
CA PHE A 596 25.88 8.84 9.49
C PHE A 596 25.42 7.36 9.49
N GLY A 597 25.42 6.67 10.64
CA GLY A 597 24.92 5.29 10.78
C GLY A 597 25.60 4.22 9.90
N ILE A 598 24.80 3.36 9.25
CA ILE A 598 25.24 2.19 8.47
C ILE A 598 24.74 2.28 7.04
N TYR A 599 25.66 2.30 6.08
CA TYR A 599 25.35 2.23 4.64
C TYR A 599 25.37 0.79 4.15
N ILE A 600 24.47 0.45 3.23
CA ILE A 600 24.31 -0.91 2.72
C ILE A 600 24.52 -0.87 1.20
N TYR A 601 25.48 -1.65 0.73
CA TYR A 601 25.88 -1.69 -0.67
C TYR A 601 25.75 -3.08 -1.29
N GLU A 602 25.50 -3.11 -2.60
CA GLU A 602 25.58 -4.31 -3.43
C GLU A 602 26.50 -4.10 -4.64
N TRP A 603 26.98 -5.21 -5.21
CA TRP A 603 27.72 -5.19 -6.48
C TRP A 603 26.77 -5.17 -7.68
N VAL A 604 26.75 -4.06 -8.41
CA VAL A 604 26.03 -3.94 -9.69
C VAL A 604 26.92 -4.24 -10.90
N ALA A 605 28.25 -4.06 -10.77
CA ALA A 605 29.25 -4.48 -11.75
C ALA A 605 30.54 -5.00 -11.07
N GLU A 606 31.53 -5.46 -11.85
CA GLU A 606 32.80 -6.02 -11.32
C GLU A 606 33.65 -4.97 -10.55
N ASP A 607 33.45 -3.68 -10.83
CA ASP A 607 34.14 -2.53 -10.24
C ASP A 607 33.19 -1.43 -9.72
N GLU A 608 31.91 -1.73 -9.51
CA GLU A 608 30.90 -0.75 -9.09
C GLU A 608 29.98 -1.28 -7.98
N LEU A 609 29.85 -0.46 -6.92
CA LEU A 609 28.97 -0.70 -5.78
C LEU A 609 27.84 0.33 -5.78
N MET A 610 26.59 -0.14 -5.75
CA MET A 610 25.40 0.69 -5.56
C MET A 610 25.02 0.69 -4.08
N GLN A 611 24.59 1.84 -3.55
CA GLN A 611 23.98 1.91 -2.22
C GLN A 611 22.50 1.49 -2.35
N VAL A 612 22.11 0.40 -1.70
CA VAL A 612 20.73 -0.14 -1.73
C VAL A 612 19.92 0.25 -0.51
N GLY A 613 20.59 0.50 0.63
CA GLY A 613 19.95 0.87 1.88
C GLY A 613 20.82 1.78 2.75
N HIS A 614 20.19 2.46 3.70
CA HIS A 614 20.87 3.31 4.68
C HIS A 614 20.11 3.31 6.00
N TYR A 615 20.83 3.03 7.08
CA TYR A 615 20.33 3.13 8.44
C TYR A 615 20.96 4.34 9.13
N PHE A 616 20.15 5.21 9.74
CA PHE A 616 20.63 6.38 10.47
C PHE A 616 20.60 6.13 11.99
N ASP A 617 21.80 6.12 12.59
CA ASP A 617 21.99 6.06 14.04
C ASP A 617 21.78 7.47 14.63
N ASP A 618 20.63 7.67 15.28
CA ASP A 618 20.11 8.97 15.71
C ASP A 618 20.79 9.54 16.98
N ASP A 619 21.53 8.70 17.73
CA ASP A 619 22.19 9.12 18.98
C ASP A 619 23.66 8.74 19.13
N GLY A 620 24.22 7.99 18.18
CA GLY A 620 25.44 7.23 18.40
C GLY A 620 26.41 7.13 17.23
N ARG A 621 27.22 6.08 17.32
CA ARG A 621 28.39 5.80 16.50
C ARG A 621 28.48 4.30 16.29
N ALA A 622 27.86 3.80 15.22
CA ALA A 622 28.06 2.45 14.69
C ALA A 622 29.57 2.12 14.58
N ARG A 623 30.07 1.40 15.58
CA ARG A 623 31.51 1.21 15.84
C ARG A 623 32.03 -0.13 15.38
N ASP A 624 31.14 -1.10 15.41
CA ASP A 624 31.25 -2.46 14.90
C ASP A 624 29.87 -2.85 14.35
N ILE A 625 29.87 -3.72 13.35
CA ILE A 625 28.69 -4.27 12.70
C ILE A 625 28.95 -5.76 12.55
N SER A 626 27.99 -6.58 12.94
CA SER A 626 28.03 -8.01 12.63
C SER A 626 26.67 -8.45 12.10
N VAL A 627 26.68 -9.42 11.20
CA VAL A 627 25.46 -10.00 10.64
C VAL A 627 25.36 -11.46 11.09
N PHE A 628 24.16 -11.88 11.49
CA PHE A 628 23.90 -13.24 11.93
C PHE A 628 22.49 -13.69 11.53
N ASN A 629 22.42 -14.60 10.56
CA ASN A 629 21.18 -15.15 10.00
C ASN A 629 20.26 -14.07 9.38
N GLY A 630 20.78 -13.17 8.53
CA GLY A 630 19.98 -12.10 7.92
C GLY A 630 19.66 -10.92 8.84
N THR A 631 20.06 -10.97 10.11
CA THR A 631 19.85 -9.87 11.07
C THR A 631 21.14 -9.09 11.27
N VAL A 632 21.07 -7.76 11.14
CA VAL A 632 22.22 -6.86 11.35
C VAL A 632 22.25 -6.40 12.81
N PHE A 633 23.43 -6.48 13.42
CA PHE A 633 23.70 -6.09 14.79
C PHE A 633 24.71 -4.93 14.81
N ALA A 634 24.26 -3.75 15.21
CA ALA A 634 25.08 -2.54 15.27
C ALA A 634 25.54 -2.27 16.71
N CYS A 635 26.86 -2.19 16.92
CA CYS A 635 27.45 -1.87 18.21
C CYS A 635 27.66 -0.36 18.37
N ASP A 636 27.00 0.27 19.34
CA ASP A 636 27.05 1.71 19.56
C ASP A 636 27.93 2.11 20.80
N LEU A 637 28.52 3.31 20.70
CA LEU A 637 29.27 3.98 21.76
C LEU A 637 28.42 4.63 22.85
N ASP A 638 27.28 5.23 22.52
CA ASP A 638 26.49 6.04 23.44
C ASP A 638 25.55 5.23 24.37
N GLY A 639 25.34 3.93 24.09
CA GLY A 639 25.29 2.95 25.19
C GLY A 639 24.80 1.53 24.98
N GLY A 640 24.72 0.99 23.75
CA GLY A 640 24.00 -0.27 23.51
C GLY A 640 24.40 -1.11 22.29
N LEU A 641 23.44 -1.93 21.89
CA LEU A 641 23.43 -2.81 20.73
C LEU A 641 22.08 -2.57 20.05
N GLU A 642 22.09 -2.23 18.77
CA GLU A 642 20.89 -2.10 17.95
C GLU A 642 20.75 -3.32 17.04
N ILE A 643 19.51 -3.67 16.72
CA ILE A 643 19.16 -4.83 15.90
C ILE A 643 18.23 -4.34 14.79
N LEU A 644 18.66 -4.56 13.55
CA LEU A 644 17.98 -4.13 12.35
C LEU A 644 17.52 -5.35 11.57
N PHE A 645 16.28 -5.31 11.09
CA PHE A 645 15.76 -6.27 10.12
C PHE A 645 15.71 -5.62 8.74
N HIS A 646 15.89 -6.45 7.73
CA HIS A 646 15.63 -6.09 6.35
C HIS A 646 14.11 -6.04 6.12
N ASP A 647 13.72 -5.15 5.22
CA ASP A 647 12.42 -4.95 4.59
C ASP A 647 12.80 -4.73 3.12
N ASN A 648 12.21 -5.52 2.21
CA ASN A 648 12.82 -5.86 0.91
C ASN A 648 12.00 -5.40 -0.31
N ASP A 649 10.69 -5.24 -0.13
CA ASP A 649 9.74 -4.58 -1.04
C ASP A 649 9.47 -3.11 -0.61
N GLY A 650 9.62 -2.78 0.68
CA GLY A 650 9.54 -1.42 1.19
C GLY A 650 8.17 -1.01 1.72
N ASP A 651 7.28 -1.97 2.00
CA ASP A 651 5.91 -1.73 2.52
C ASP A 651 5.91 -1.20 3.97
N GLY A 652 6.95 -1.54 4.75
CA GLY A 652 7.11 -1.22 6.17
C GLY A 652 6.96 -2.42 7.12
N LEU A 653 6.65 -3.61 6.63
CA LEU A 653 6.86 -4.89 7.29
C LEU A 653 8.31 -5.33 7.07
N SER A 654 8.92 -5.95 8.08
CA SER A 654 10.22 -6.60 7.86
C SER A 654 10.06 -8.01 7.31
N ASN A 655 11.02 -8.48 6.51
CA ASN A 655 11.14 -9.89 6.07
C ASN A 655 11.00 -10.90 7.24
N HIS A 656 11.33 -10.47 8.47
CA HIS A 656 11.09 -11.28 9.65
C HIS A 656 9.62 -11.36 10.03
N GLU A 657 8.90 -10.24 10.02
CA GLU A 657 7.48 -10.15 10.39
C GLU A 657 6.60 -10.88 9.37
N GLU A 658 6.81 -10.62 8.09
CA GLU A 658 6.19 -11.32 6.98
C GLU A 658 6.32 -12.85 7.12
N ILE A 659 7.55 -13.39 7.06
CA ILE A 659 7.80 -14.85 7.12
C ILE A 659 7.33 -15.49 8.44
N THR A 660 7.31 -14.74 9.55
CA THR A 660 7.09 -15.32 10.90
C THR A 660 5.66 -15.17 11.41
N TYR A 661 4.96 -14.10 11.05
CA TYR A 661 3.65 -13.74 11.61
C TYR A 661 2.53 -13.71 10.57
N TYR A 662 2.79 -13.20 9.36
CA TYR A 662 1.74 -12.88 8.37
C TYR A 662 1.71 -13.83 7.18
N ASN A 663 2.85 -14.45 6.83
CA ASN A 663 3.03 -15.38 5.70
C ASN A 663 2.84 -14.72 4.31
N THR A 664 3.17 -13.44 4.21
CA THR A 664 3.24 -12.62 3.00
C THR A 664 4.51 -12.90 2.16
N ASP A 665 4.57 -12.41 0.91
CA ASP A 665 5.76 -12.55 0.05
C ASP A 665 6.65 -11.31 0.12
N ILE A 666 7.83 -11.52 0.72
CA ILE A 666 8.94 -10.58 0.94
C ILE A 666 9.52 -9.83 -0.27
N ASN A 667 8.83 -9.81 -1.41
CA ASN A 667 9.22 -9.09 -2.62
C ASN A 667 8.01 -8.41 -3.30
N ASP A 668 6.82 -8.43 -2.69
CA ASP A 668 5.57 -7.89 -3.22
C ASP A 668 4.85 -7.14 -2.10
N ILE A 669 4.49 -5.88 -2.34
CA ILE A 669 3.83 -5.02 -1.32
C ILE A 669 2.34 -5.37 -1.12
N ASP A 670 1.81 -6.19 -2.02
CA ASP A 670 0.42 -6.62 -2.19
C ASP A 670 0.51 -8.12 -2.55
N THR A 671 0.40 -8.99 -1.53
CA THR A 671 0.77 -10.41 -1.63
C THR A 671 -0.21 -11.22 -2.50
N ASP A 672 -1.48 -10.83 -2.59
CA ASP A 672 -2.51 -11.57 -3.33
C ASP A 672 -3.06 -10.86 -4.58
N GLY A 673 -2.81 -9.55 -4.71
CA GLY A 673 -3.04 -8.76 -5.91
C GLY A 673 -4.38 -8.04 -5.97
N ASP A 674 -4.99 -7.73 -4.82
CA ASP A 674 -6.29 -7.06 -4.70
C ASP A 674 -6.22 -5.52 -4.76
N LEU A 675 -5.01 -4.93 -4.72
CA LEU A 675 -4.71 -3.48 -4.66
C LEU A 675 -4.71 -2.84 -3.26
N LEU A 676 -4.79 -3.62 -2.18
CA LEU A 676 -4.39 -3.24 -0.83
C LEU A 676 -2.90 -3.59 -0.62
N ASP A 677 -2.26 -2.94 0.36
CA ASP A 677 -0.92 -3.33 0.78
C ASP A 677 -1.00 -4.15 2.08
N ASP A 678 -0.16 -5.19 2.20
CA ASP A 678 -0.17 -6.12 3.33
C ASP A 678 -0.20 -5.40 4.71
N PRO A 679 0.54 -4.29 4.95
CA PRO A 679 0.46 -3.55 6.20
C PRO A 679 -0.91 -2.91 6.46
N ASN A 680 -1.55 -2.35 5.43
CA ASN A 680 -2.88 -1.74 5.55
C ASN A 680 -3.96 -2.78 5.83
N GLU A 681 -3.86 -3.96 5.25
CA GLU A 681 -4.73 -5.09 5.58
C GLU A 681 -4.57 -5.51 7.04
N ILE A 682 -3.35 -5.86 7.46
CA ILE A 682 -3.06 -6.37 8.81
C ILE A 682 -3.41 -5.35 9.92
N PHE A 683 -3.12 -4.06 9.70
CA PHE A 683 -3.20 -3.04 10.76
C PHE A 683 -4.28 -1.97 10.55
N GLY A 684 -4.75 -1.78 9.32
CA GLY A 684 -5.76 -0.79 8.95
C GLY A 684 -7.18 -1.37 8.89
N TYR A 685 -7.38 -2.37 8.04
CA TYR A 685 -8.68 -2.93 7.69
C TYR A 685 -9.04 -4.18 8.50
N GLY A 686 -8.10 -5.10 8.68
CA GLY A 686 -8.24 -6.34 9.45
C GLY A 686 -8.46 -7.61 8.62
N THR A 687 -8.28 -7.51 7.30
CA THR A 687 -8.37 -8.56 6.29
C THR A 687 -7.18 -9.55 6.33
N ASP A 688 -7.21 -10.61 5.52
CA ASP A 688 -6.14 -11.61 5.42
C ASP A 688 -5.28 -11.34 4.16
N PRO A 689 -4.03 -10.84 4.29
CA PRO A 689 -3.15 -10.39 3.19
C PRO A 689 -2.54 -11.55 2.38
N THR A 690 -3.32 -12.61 2.21
CA THR A 690 -3.00 -13.78 1.38
C THR A 690 -4.24 -14.30 0.64
N LEU A 691 -5.35 -13.55 0.71
CA LEU A 691 -6.68 -13.81 0.20
C LEU A 691 -7.34 -12.49 -0.22
N ALA A 692 -7.25 -12.15 -1.51
CA ALA A 692 -7.94 -11.01 -2.13
C ALA A 692 -9.47 -10.94 -1.93
N ASP A 693 -10.06 -11.95 -1.29
CA ASP A 693 -11.49 -12.13 -0.97
C ASP A 693 -11.48 -12.83 0.41
N THR A 694 -11.51 -12.02 1.48
CA THR A 694 -11.20 -12.45 2.86
C THR A 694 -12.29 -13.38 3.42
N ASP A 695 -13.57 -13.13 3.11
CA ASP A 695 -14.70 -13.90 3.64
C ASP A 695 -15.31 -14.93 2.66
N ALA A 696 -14.87 -14.89 1.39
CA ALA A 696 -15.18 -15.82 0.31
C ALA A 696 -16.59 -15.68 -0.29
N ASP A 697 -17.09 -14.45 -0.42
CA ASP A 697 -18.40 -14.13 -0.99
C ASP A 697 -18.37 -13.95 -2.52
N GLY A 698 -17.24 -13.48 -3.08
CA GLY A 698 -17.02 -13.26 -4.52
C GLY A 698 -16.70 -11.82 -4.95
N LEU A 699 -16.70 -10.86 -4.04
CA LEU A 699 -16.06 -9.54 -4.18
C LEU A 699 -14.59 -9.62 -3.76
N ASP A 700 -13.81 -8.56 -4.01
CA ASP A 700 -12.45 -8.42 -3.47
C ASP A 700 -12.39 -7.31 -2.43
N ASP A 701 -11.52 -7.46 -1.42
CA ASP A 701 -11.54 -6.62 -0.21
C ASP A 701 -11.38 -5.12 -0.56
N TRP A 702 -10.62 -4.81 -1.61
CA TRP A 702 -10.53 -3.48 -2.20
C TRP A 702 -11.85 -2.94 -2.77
N GLU A 703 -12.58 -3.71 -3.58
CA GLU A 703 -13.87 -3.33 -4.19
C GLU A 703 -14.88 -2.94 -3.11
N GLU A 704 -14.96 -3.74 -2.05
CA GLU A 704 -15.82 -3.53 -0.88
C GLU A 704 -15.46 -2.26 -0.10
N LEU A 705 -14.17 -2.03 0.13
CA LEU A 705 -13.67 -0.87 0.87
C LEU A 705 -13.80 0.45 0.09
N PHE A 706 -13.77 0.44 -1.25
CA PHE A 706 -13.53 1.65 -2.06
C PHE A 706 -14.61 2.06 -3.08
N VAL A 707 -15.85 1.60 -2.91
CA VAL A 707 -16.99 1.88 -3.81
C VAL A 707 -16.75 1.28 -5.20
N GLY A 708 -17.09 0.00 -5.31
CA GLY A 708 -16.79 -0.82 -6.46
C GLY A 708 -17.51 -0.49 -7.76
N ALA A 709 -17.41 -1.42 -8.72
CA ALA A 709 -18.15 -1.41 -9.97
C ALA A 709 -19.67 -1.56 -9.78
N ASP A 710 -20.10 -2.07 -8.63
CA ASP A 710 -21.47 -2.18 -8.15
C ASP A 710 -22.05 -0.83 -7.67
N GLY A 711 -21.21 0.00 -7.04
CA GLY A 711 -21.53 1.29 -6.46
C GLY A 711 -21.84 1.27 -4.95
N TYR A 712 -21.60 0.17 -4.25
CA TYR A 712 -21.83 0.03 -2.79
C TYR A 712 -20.52 -0.10 -2.01
N GLN A 713 -20.62 -0.15 -0.68
CA GLN A 713 -19.52 -0.44 0.23
C GLN A 713 -20.03 -1.39 1.30
N THR A 714 -19.31 -2.46 1.52
CA THR A 714 -19.66 -3.60 2.38
C THR A 714 -18.57 -3.79 3.46
N ASP A 715 -18.67 -4.80 4.31
CA ASP A 715 -17.61 -5.14 5.29
C ASP A 715 -16.88 -6.42 4.79
N PRO A 716 -15.61 -6.35 4.34
CA PRO A 716 -14.87 -7.48 3.74
C PRO A 716 -14.48 -8.59 4.74
N ASN A 717 -15.27 -8.73 5.80
CA ASN A 717 -15.16 -9.72 6.86
C ASN A 717 -16.55 -10.32 7.21
N ASP A 718 -17.61 -9.92 6.50
CA ASP A 718 -19.01 -10.28 6.75
C ASP A 718 -19.82 -10.35 5.43
N ALA A 719 -19.61 -11.44 4.70
CA ALA A 719 -20.19 -11.90 3.42
C ALA A 719 -21.74 -11.83 3.21
N ASP A 720 -22.48 -11.12 4.05
CA ASP A 720 -23.93 -10.93 4.12
C ASP A 720 -24.12 -9.65 4.98
N SER A 721 -23.82 -8.49 4.37
CA SER A 721 -23.62 -7.21 5.08
C SER A 721 -24.87 -6.68 5.79
N ASP A 722 -26.06 -7.22 5.48
CA ASP A 722 -27.34 -6.76 6.03
C ASP A 722 -28.20 -7.80 6.77
N ASP A 723 -27.71 -9.05 6.90
CA ASP A 723 -28.32 -10.21 7.56
C ASP A 723 -29.61 -10.77 6.86
N ASP A 724 -29.83 -10.57 5.54
CA ASP A 724 -30.95 -11.20 4.79
C ASP A 724 -30.69 -12.68 4.43
N GLY A 725 -29.42 -13.06 4.22
CA GLY A 725 -28.98 -14.42 3.89
C GLY A 725 -28.62 -14.68 2.42
N LEU A 726 -28.72 -13.67 1.56
CA LEU A 726 -28.00 -13.54 0.30
C LEU A 726 -26.58 -12.99 0.61
N ASN A 727 -25.64 -13.19 -0.30
CA ASN A 727 -24.25 -12.75 -0.13
C ASN A 727 -24.00 -11.53 -1.02
N ASP A 728 -23.20 -10.57 -0.57
CA ASP A 728 -23.01 -9.27 -1.24
C ASP A 728 -22.55 -9.40 -2.72
N GLY A 729 -21.72 -10.40 -3.04
CA GLY A 729 -21.29 -10.77 -4.39
C GLY A 729 -22.34 -11.50 -5.24
N ASP A 730 -23.27 -12.23 -4.61
CA ASP A 730 -24.48 -12.76 -5.28
C ASP A 730 -25.47 -11.61 -5.53
N GLU A 731 -25.60 -10.66 -4.61
CA GLU A 731 -26.42 -9.45 -4.75
C GLU A 731 -25.96 -8.54 -5.88
N PHE A 732 -24.66 -8.28 -5.99
CA PHE A 732 -24.06 -7.59 -7.15
C PHE A 732 -24.42 -8.28 -8.48
N THR A 733 -24.54 -9.62 -8.47
CA THR A 733 -24.89 -10.40 -9.66
C THR A 733 -26.37 -10.29 -10.04
N GLU A 734 -27.28 -10.27 -9.06
CA GLU A 734 -28.73 -10.14 -9.30
C GLU A 734 -29.17 -8.66 -9.44
N GLY A 735 -28.37 -7.72 -8.93
CA GLY A 735 -28.58 -6.27 -9.03
C GLY A 735 -29.28 -5.63 -7.81
N THR A 736 -29.22 -6.30 -6.66
CA THR A 736 -29.76 -5.83 -5.37
C THR A 736 -28.79 -4.91 -4.64
N ASN A 737 -29.11 -4.52 -3.41
CA ASN A 737 -28.38 -3.53 -2.64
C ASN A 737 -27.89 -4.18 -1.32
N PRO A 738 -26.60 -4.55 -1.21
CA PRO A 738 -26.06 -5.35 -0.09
C PRO A 738 -25.89 -4.59 1.24
N ASN A 739 -26.78 -3.65 1.48
CA ASN A 739 -26.88 -2.83 2.69
C ASN A 739 -28.38 -2.61 3.04
N GLN A 740 -29.27 -3.39 2.44
CA GLN A 740 -30.72 -3.25 2.44
C GLN A 740 -31.42 -4.61 2.18
N PRO A 741 -31.92 -5.30 3.23
CA PRO A 741 -32.57 -6.63 3.16
C PRO A 741 -33.92 -6.71 2.44
N ASP A 742 -34.31 -5.68 1.67
CA ASP A 742 -35.66 -5.44 1.12
C ASP A 742 -35.51 -4.25 0.16
N SER A 743 -35.14 -4.54 -1.09
CA SER A 743 -34.64 -3.55 -2.07
C SER A 743 -35.69 -2.58 -2.59
N ASP A 744 -36.95 -3.02 -2.75
CA ASP A 744 -38.04 -2.21 -3.30
C ASP A 744 -39.05 -1.69 -2.23
N TRP A 745 -38.98 -2.23 -1.01
CA TRP A 745 -39.65 -1.82 0.23
C TRP A 745 -41.09 -2.33 0.35
N ASP A 746 -41.35 -3.46 -0.28
CA ASP A 746 -42.56 -4.27 -0.28
C ASP A 746 -42.78 -5.02 1.06
N GLY A 747 -41.71 -5.50 1.68
CA GLY A 747 -41.73 -6.26 2.93
C GLY A 747 -41.53 -7.78 2.82
N LEU A 748 -41.10 -8.27 1.65
CA LEU A 748 -40.28 -9.47 1.52
C LEU A 748 -38.78 -9.11 1.66
N ASP A 749 -37.93 -10.12 1.84
CA ASP A 749 -36.48 -9.98 1.71
C ASP A 749 -36.03 -10.51 0.34
N ASP A 750 -34.96 -9.93 -0.21
CA ASP A 750 -34.50 -10.16 -1.58
C ASP A 750 -34.20 -11.66 -1.81
N LEU A 751 -33.70 -12.35 -0.78
CA LEU A 751 -33.60 -13.81 -0.76
C LEU A 751 -34.96 -14.53 -0.80
N ASP A 752 -35.95 -14.14 0.02
CA ASP A 752 -37.29 -14.75 0.01
C ASP A 752 -37.97 -14.60 -1.36
N GLU A 753 -37.73 -13.49 -2.04
CA GLU A 753 -38.22 -13.17 -3.38
C GLU A 753 -37.59 -14.04 -4.46
N LEU A 754 -36.25 -14.11 -4.53
CA LEU A 754 -35.54 -15.02 -5.44
C LEU A 754 -35.95 -16.48 -5.23
N ASN A 755 -36.30 -16.88 -4.00
CA ASN A 755 -36.83 -18.21 -3.68
C ASN A 755 -38.29 -18.43 -4.15
N ARG A 756 -39.10 -17.37 -4.27
CA ARG A 756 -40.47 -17.39 -4.80
C ARG A 756 -40.49 -17.28 -6.34
N GLY A 757 -39.55 -16.53 -6.90
CA GLY A 757 -39.45 -16.19 -8.31
C GLY A 757 -40.11 -14.86 -8.68
N THR A 758 -40.32 -13.97 -7.71
CA THR A 758 -40.64 -12.54 -7.88
C THR A 758 -39.36 -11.76 -8.28
N ASP A 759 -39.47 -10.47 -8.59
CA ASP A 759 -38.35 -9.60 -8.98
C ASP A 759 -38.04 -8.62 -7.83
N PRO A 760 -36.90 -8.74 -7.09
CA PRO A 760 -36.59 -7.89 -5.92
C PRO A 760 -36.47 -6.37 -6.17
N MET A 761 -36.71 -5.94 -7.41
CA MET A 761 -36.72 -4.54 -7.83
C MET A 761 -38.11 -4.03 -8.21
N ASP A 762 -39.15 -4.87 -8.15
CA ASP A 762 -40.49 -4.57 -8.67
C ASP A 762 -41.61 -5.06 -7.72
N ASN A 763 -42.14 -4.12 -6.95
CA ASN A 763 -43.00 -4.35 -5.78
C ASN A 763 -44.41 -4.91 -6.09
N ASP A 764 -44.66 -5.43 -7.28
CA ASP A 764 -45.95 -5.81 -7.87
C ASP A 764 -45.64 -6.69 -9.10
N SER A 765 -45.16 -7.92 -8.86
CA SER A 765 -44.54 -8.79 -9.89
C SER A 765 -45.48 -9.23 -11.02
N ASP A 766 -46.80 -9.06 -10.87
CA ASP A 766 -47.80 -9.46 -11.87
C ASP A 766 -48.75 -8.35 -12.36
N ASP A 767 -48.49 -7.08 -11.99
CA ASP A 767 -49.19 -5.84 -12.40
C ASP A 767 -50.67 -5.75 -11.91
N ASP A 768 -51.06 -6.36 -10.78
CA ASP A 768 -52.45 -6.36 -10.25
C ASP A 768 -52.81 -5.21 -9.29
N LEU A 769 -51.81 -4.48 -8.76
CA LEU A 769 -51.89 -3.39 -7.76
C LEU A 769 -51.88 -3.80 -6.28
N LEU A 770 -51.72 -5.09 -5.95
CA LEU A 770 -51.16 -5.55 -4.69
C LEU A 770 -49.62 -5.49 -4.73
N SER A 771 -48.99 -5.78 -3.61
CA SER A 771 -47.55 -5.98 -3.55
C SER A 771 -47.26 -7.38 -3.08
N ASP A 772 -46.20 -7.98 -3.60
CA ASP A 772 -45.85 -9.39 -3.40
C ASP A 772 -45.78 -9.78 -1.90
N GLY A 773 -45.31 -8.86 -1.07
CA GLY A 773 -45.27 -8.93 0.38
C GLY A 773 -46.61 -8.71 1.07
N ASP A 774 -47.51 -7.87 0.57
CA ASP A 774 -48.89 -7.79 1.09
C ASP A 774 -49.65 -9.07 0.74
N GLU A 775 -49.48 -9.60 -0.48
CA GLU A 775 -49.98 -10.90 -0.91
C GLU A 775 -49.49 -12.04 -0.03
N VAL A 776 -48.18 -12.21 0.13
CA VAL A 776 -47.59 -13.30 0.91
C VAL A 776 -47.86 -13.16 2.40
N ASN A 777 -47.76 -11.95 2.98
CA ASN A 777 -47.83 -11.75 4.43
C ASN A 777 -49.22 -11.41 4.97
N VAL A 778 -50.12 -10.85 4.15
CA VAL A 778 -51.46 -10.38 4.58
C VAL A 778 -52.58 -11.25 4.02
N TYR A 779 -52.61 -11.48 2.70
CA TYR A 779 -53.75 -12.10 2.03
C TYR A 779 -53.63 -13.62 1.84
N GLY A 780 -52.41 -14.10 1.61
CA GLY A 780 -52.11 -15.51 1.29
C GLY A 780 -52.38 -15.89 -0.16
N SER A 781 -52.36 -14.93 -1.08
CA SER A 781 -52.45 -15.11 -2.54
C SER A 781 -51.09 -15.53 -3.15
N ASN A 782 -50.99 -15.53 -4.48
CA ASN A 782 -49.80 -15.94 -5.21
C ASN A 782 -49.27 -14.80 -6.11
N PRO A 783 -48.13 -14.17 -5.76
CA PRO A 783 -47.61 -12.93 -6.38
C PRO A 783 -46.94 -13.12 -7.75
N LEU A 784 -47.46 -14.06 -8.52
CA LEU A 784 -47.06 -14.38 -9.89
C LEU A 784 -48.31 -14.75 -10.73
N SER A 785 -49.49 -14.41 -10.22
CA SER A 785 -50.82 -14.68 -10.78
C SER A 785 -51.86 -13.73 -10.19
N ALA A 786 -51.97 -12.53 -10.76
CA ALA A 786 -53.00 -11.51 -10.57
C ALA A 786 -54.47 -11.99 -10.43
N ASP A 787 -54.76 -13.24 -10.77
CA ASP A 787 -56.02 -13.98 -10.53
C ASP A 787 -55.58 -15.32 -9.89
N THR A 788 -55.56 -15.40 -8.56
CA THR A 788 -54.93 -16.51 -7.82
C THR A 788 -55.72 -17.81 -7.94
N ASP A 789 -57.06 -17.75 -7.94
CA ASP A 789 -57.92 -18.93 -7.94
C ASP A 789 -58.52 -19.30 -9.33
N GLY A 790 -58.40 -18.40 -10.31
CA GLY A 790 -58.77 -18.60 -11.71
C GLY A 790 -60.25 -18.32 -12.03
N ASP A 791 -60.94 -17.58 -11.17
CA ASP A 791 -62.33 -17.13 -11.29
C ASP A 791 -62.55 -16.12 -12.44
N GLY A 792 -61.68 -15.11 -12.53
CA GLY A 792 -61.74 -14.03 -13.51
C GLY A 792 -61.85 -12.60 -12.96
N PHE A 793 -61.92 -12.42 -11.64
CA PHE A 793 -61.48 -11.20 -10.94
C PHE A 793 -59.95 -11.18 -10.76
N ASP A 794 -59.40 -10.00 -10.49
CA ASP A 794 -58.03 -9.88 -9.96
C ASP A 794 -58.02 -9.78 -8.44
N ASP A 795 -56.93 -10.22 -7.81
CA ASP A 795 -56.79 -10.37 -6.37
C ASP A 795 -57.04 -9.01 -5.64
N PHE A 796 -56.60 -7.90 -6.25
CA PHE A 796 -56.93 -6.53 -5.84
C PHE A 796 -58.43 -6.17 -5.97
N GLU A 797 -59.10 -6.55 -7.07
CA GLU A 797 -60.56 -6.35 -7.25
C GLU A 797 -61.35 -7.06 -6.15
N GLU A 798 -60.95 -8.27 -5.74
CA GLU A 798 -61.62 -9.07 -4.70
C GLU A 798 -61.53 -8.47 -3.28
N ILE A 799 -60.37 -7.92 -2.91
CA ILE A 799 -60.18 -7.33 -1.57
C ILE A 799 -60.68 -5.88 -1.46
N THR A 800 -61.03 -5.23 -2.57
CA THR A 800 -61.64 -3.89 -2.59
C THR A 800 -63.15 -3.99 -2.80
N ASP A 801 -63.92 -2.87 -2.81
CA ASP A 801 -65.38 -2.91 -3.07
C ASP A 801 -65.71 -3.28 -4.56
N GLY A 802 -64.81 -3.97 -5.27
CA GLY A 802 -64.93 -4.48 -6.63
C GLY A 802 -65.29 -3.49 -7.75
N VAL A 803 -65.49 -4.05 -8.95
CA VAL A 803 -66.24 -3.37 -10.04
C VAL A 803 -67.76 -3.54 -9.90
N ASP A 804 -68.19 -4.38 -8.97
CA ASP A 804 -69.55 -4.86 -8.76
C ASP A 804 -70.19 -4.34 -7.45
N GLY A 805 -69.38 -4.11 -6.42
CA GLY A 805 -69.79 -3.64 -5.09
C GLY A 805 -69.57 -4.65 -3.96
N TYR A 806 -68.88 -5.76 -4.22
CA TYR A 806 -68.67 -6.86 -3.28
C TYR A 806 -67.19 -7.03 -2.90
N GLN A 807 -66.92 -7.86 -1.89
CA GLN A 807 -65.59 -8.26 -1.42
C GLN A 807 -65.61 -9.78 -1.28
N THR A 808 -64.92 -10.47 -2.17
CA THR A 808 -64.92 -11.93 -2.34
C THR A 808 -63.69 -12.56 -1.69
N ALA A 809 -63.50 -13.88 -1.85
CA ALA A 809 -62.41 -14.62 -1.23
C ALA A 809 -61.30 -14.96 -2.25
N ILE A 810 -60.22 -14.18 -2.21
CA ILE A 810 -58.92 -14.21 -2.95
C ILE A 810 -58.19 -15.57 -3.17
N ASN A 811 -58.83 -16.69 -2.87
CA ASN A 811 -58.28 -18.05 -2.88
C ASN A 811 -59.39 -19.12 -3.07
N ASP A 812 -60.64 -18.72 -3.34
CA ASP A 812 -61.84 -19.57 -3.29
C ASP A 812 -62.92 -19.08 -4.27
N ASN A 813 -62.87 -19.59 -5.50
CA ASN A 813 -63.65 -19.14 -6.67
C ASN A 813 -65.17 -19.41 -6.66
N ASP A 814 -65.77 -19.51 -5.48
CA ASP A 814 -67.18 -19.83 -5.20
C ASP A 814 -67.40 -19.41 -3.73
N THR A 815 -67.39 -18.09 -3.46
CA THR A 815 -67.22 -17.55 -2.08
C THR A 815 -68.32 -17.99 -1.11
N ASP A 816 -69.50 -18.38 -1.60
CA ASP A 816 -70.64 -18.83 -0.78
C ASP A 816 -71.05 -20.32 -0.93
N ASP A 817 -70.23 -21.13 -1.60
CA ASP A 817 -70.36 -22.60 -1.78
C ASP A 817 -71.63 -23.04 -2.58
N ASP A 818 -72.11 -22.22 -3.52
CA ASP A 818 -73.35 -22.40 -4.30
C ASP A 818 -73.17 -23.20 -5.60
N GLY A 819 -71.98 -23.12 -6.21
CA GLY A 819 -71.62 -23.82 -7.45
C GLY A 819 -71.59 -22.95 -8.71
N LEU A 820 -71.84 -21.65 -8.60
CA LEU A 820 -71.39 -20.62 -9.53
C LEU A 820 -69.96 -20.15 -9.16
N ASN A 821 -69.42 -19.21 -9.93
CA ASN A 821 -68.17 -18.53 -9.55
C ASN A 821 -68.42 -17.03 -9.54
N ASP A 822 -67.74 -16.32 -8.66
CA ASP A 822 -68.04 -14.94 -8.31
C ASP A 822 -68.05 -14.01 -9.55
N TYR A 823 -67.14 -14.21 -10.50
CA TYR A 823 -67.12 -13.50 -11.77
C TYR A 823 -68.29 -13.85 -12.72
N TYR A 824 -68.80 -15.08 -12.67
CA TYR A 824 -70.05 -15.43 -13.36
C TYR A 824 -71.23 -14.70 -12.73
N GLU A 825 -71.28 -14.63 -11.41
CA GLU A 825 -72.35 -14.01 -10.65
C GLU A 825 -72.46 -12.51 -10.91
N TYR A 826 -71.35 -11.78 -10.78
CA TYR A 826 -71.24 -10.38 -11.19
C TYR A 826 -71.84 -10.13 -12.59
N ARG A 827 -71.50 -11.02 -13.53
CA ARG A 827 -71.92 -10.91 -14.93
C ARG A 827 -73.38 -11.27 -15.20
N ASN A 828 -74.03 -11.99 -14.30
CA ASN A 828 -75.45 -12.34 -14.36
C ASN A 828 -76.32 -11.53 -13.37
N HIS A 829 -75.68 -10.77 -12.47
CA HIS A 829 -76.26 -9.89 -11.45
C HIS A 829 -76.87 -10.61 -10.23
N THR A 830 -76.37 -11.81 -9.92
CA THR A 830 -76.54 -12.47 -8.61
C THR A 830 -75.55 -11.88 -7.58
N ASN A 831 -75.53 -12.39 -6.36
CA ASN A 831 -74.80 -11.84 -5.22
C ASN A 831 -73.79 -12.86 -4.68
N PRO A 832 -72.47 -12.73 -4.93
CA PRO A 832 -71.45 -13.74 -4.61
C PRO A 832 -71.09 -13.87 -3.12
N LEU A 833 -72.02 -13.50 -2.24
CA LEU A 833 -71.94 -13.59 -0.78
C LEU A 833 -73.25 -14.12 -0.18
N ASP A 834 -74.18 -14.60 -1.01
CA ASP A 834 -75.56 -14.92 -0.68
C ASP A 834 -76.14 -15.92 -1.70
N ALA A 835 -75.74 -17.19 -1.54
CA ALA A 835 -76.07 -18.41 -2.29
C ALA A 835 -77.56 -18.70 -2.61
N ASP A 836 -78.49 -17.77 -2.39
CA ASP A 836 -79.95 -17.82 -2.60
C ASP A 836 -80.39 -16.35 -2.78
N THR A 837 -80.07 -15.74 -3.92
CA THR A 837 -80.11 -14.27 -4.14
C THR A 837 -81.52 -13.67 -3.98
N ASP A 838 -82.59 -14.45 -4.19
CA ASP A 838 -83.97 -13.98 -4.13
C ASP A 838 -84.82 -14.49 -2.94
N ASP A 839 -84.22 -15.24 -2.01
CA ASP A 839 -84.81 -15.83 -0.79
C ASP A 839 -85.91 -16.92 -1.06
N ASP A 840 -85.91 -17.63 -2.21
CA ASP A 840 -86.85 -18.75 -2.48
C ASP A 840 -86.45 -20.08 -1.79
N GLY A 841 -85.16 -20.30 -1.56
CA GLY A 841 -84.61 -21.49 -0.91
C GLY A 841 -84.02 -22.55 -1.85
N LEU A 842 -83.94 -22.31 -3.15
CA LEU A 842 -82.95 -22.90 -4.07
C LEU A 842 -81.61 -22.19 -3.88
N LEU A 843 -80.57 -22.70 -4.53
CA LEU A 843 -79.32 -21.97 -4.69
C LEU A 843 -79.21 -21.49 -6.14
N ASP A 844 -78.59 -20.34 -6.38
CA ASP A 844 -78.46 -19.73 -7.70
C ASP A 844 -77.80 -20.69 -8.71
N GLY A 845 -76.84 -21.50 -8.27
CA GLY A 845 -76.20 -22.59 -9.00
C GLY A 845 -77.08 -23.81 -9.23
N GLU A 846 -78.00 -24.14 -8.31
CA GLU A 846 -79.05 -25.16 -8.53
C GLU A 846 -80.07 -24.68 -9.58
N GLU A 847 -80.41 -23.40 -9.56
CA GLU A 847 -81.32 -22.75 -10.50
C GLU A 847 -80.75 -22.61 -11.91
N VAL A 848 -79.52 -22.12 -12.05
CA VAL A 848 -78.79 -22.10 -13.34
C VAL A 848 -78.68 -23.51 -13.91
N ALA A 849 -78.57 -24.54 -13.07
CA ALA A 849 -78.58 -25.95 -13.49
C ALA A 849 -79.99 -26.47 -13.86
N ALA A 850 -81.05 -25.97 -13.23
CA ALA A 850 -82.45 -26.26 -13.56
C ALA A 850 -82.92 -25.53 -14.84
N GLY A 851 -82.38 -24.33 -15.08
CA GLY A 851 -82.77 -23.41 -16.16
C GLY A 851 -83.75 -22.32 -15.73
N THR A 852 -83.98 -22.14 -14.42
CA THR A 852 -84.74 -21.05 -13.80
C THR A 852 -83.88 -19.77 -13.67
N SER A 853 -84.39 -18.76 -12.98
CA SER A 853 -83.82 -17.41 -12.91
C SER A 853 -83.49 -17.02 -11.46
N PRO A 854 -82.21 -16.98 -11.04
CA PRO A 854 -81.79 -16.66 -9.66
C PRO A 854 -82.02 -15.23 -9.16
N LEU A 855 -83.00 -14.54 -9.71
CA LEU A 855 -83.37 -13.15 -9.44
C LEU A 855 -84.90 -12.99 -9.43
N ASP A 856 -85.65 -14.09 -9.55
CA ASP A 856 -87.10 -14.11 -9.75
C ASP A 856 -87.73 -15.44 -9.26
N ILE A 857 -88.12 -15.44 -7.99
CA ILE A 857 -88.85 -16.46 -7.19
C ILE A 857 -89.94 -17.30 -7.90
N ASP A 858 -90.37 -16.92 -9.10
CA ASP A 858 -91.48 -17.44 -9.91
C ASP A 858 -91.08 -17.25 -11.39
N SER A 859 -90.25 -18.15 -11.93
CA SER A 859 -89.57 -17.99 -13.24
C SER A 859 -90.53 -17.91 -14.44
N ASP A 860 -91.80 -18.30 -14.27
CA ASP A 860 -92.80 -18.33 -15.34
C ASP A 860 -94.06 -17.46 -15.12
N ASP A 861 -94.09 -16.65 -14.06
CA ASP A 861 -95.15 -15.69 -13.68
C ASP A 861 -96.51 -16.38 -13.31
N ASP A 862 -96.55 -17.68 -12.95
CA ASP A 862 -97.79 -18.43 -12.67
C ASP A 862 -98.27 -18.44 -11.21
N THR A 863 -97.47 -17.89 -10.30
CA THR A 863 -97.67 -17.72 -8.85
C THR A 863 -97.39 -18.91 -7.94
N MET A 864 -96.70 -19.93 -8.46
CA MET A 864 -95.89 -20.84 -7.65
C MET A 864 -94.50 -20.25 -7.38
N ASP A 865 -93.74 -20.91 -6.50
CA ASP A 865 -92.30 -20.64 -6.36
C ASP A 865 -91.50 -21.82 -6.92
N ASP A 866 -90.39 -21.51 -7.60
CA ASP A 866 -89.58 -22.49 -8.35
C ASP A 866 -89.12 -23.63 -7.43
N LYS A 867 -88.79 -23.31 -6.18
CA LYS A 867 -88.44 -24.26 -5.13
C LYS A 867 -89.55 -25.27 -4.81
N TRP A 868 -90.81 -24.82 -4.72
CA TRP A 868 -91.97 -25.67 -4.47
C TRP A 868 -92.17 -26.63 -5.63
N GLU A 869 -92.13 -26.12 -6.86
CA GLU A 869 -92.34 -26.88 -8.07
C GLU A 869 -91.35 -28.03 -8.22
N LEU A 870 -90.06 -27.75 -8.05
CA LEU A 870 -89.00 -28.76 -8.10
C LEU A 870 -89.16 -29.82 -6.99
N ASP A 871 -89.54 -29.44 -5.77
CA ASP A 871 -89.77 -30.39 -4.66
C ASP A 871 -90.95 -31.34 -4.92
N ASN A 872 -91.90 -30.94 -5.77
CA ASN A 872 -93.16 -31.64 -6.01
C ASN A 872 -93.32 -32.16 -7.45
N PHE A 873 -92.28 -32.03 -8.27
CA PHE A 873 -92.20 -32.53 -9.65
C PHE A 873 -93.13 -31.83 -10.66
N LEU A 874 -93.33 -30.52 -10.49
CA LEU A 874 -93.84 -29.61 -11.52
C LEU A 874 -92.68 -29.10 -12.40
N ASP A 875 -92.94 -28.18 -13.34
CA ASP A 875 -91.99 -27.73 -14.37
C ASP A 875 -91.92 -26.19 -14.33
N PRO A 876 -90.96 -25.57 -13.59
CA PRO A 876 -90.93 -24.12 -13.25
C PRO A 876 -90.58 -23.19 -14.43
N LEU A 877 -90.97 -23.60 -15.64
CA LEU A 877 -90.78 -22.93 -16.92
C LEU A 877 -92.04 -23.09 -17.81
N ASN A 878 -93.18 -23.42 -17.21
CA ASN A 878 -94.45 -23.81 -17.83
C ASN A 878 -95.66 -23.10 -17.19
N GLU A 879 -95.87 -21.82 -17.58
CA GLU A 879 -96.92 -20.81 -17.24
C GLU A 879 -98.41 -21.24 -17.17
N THR A 880 -98.70 -22.55 -17.14
CA THR A 880 -100.04 -23.14 -17.20
C THR A 880 -100.29 -24.26 -16.21
N ASP A 881 -99.27 -24.86 -15.57
CA ASP A 881 -99.51 -26.08 -14.78
C ASP A 881 -99.88 -25.86 -13.31
N ALA A 882 -99.63 -24.69 -12.70
CA ALA A 882 -100.32 -24.33 -11.45
C ALA A 882 -101.86 -24.31 -11.58
N GLY A 883 -102.34 -24.11 -12.81
CA GLY A 883 -103.75 -24.16 -13.20
C GLY A 883 -104.30 -25.54 -13.60
N ASP A 884 -103.47 -26.58 -13.67
CA ASP A 884 -103.90 -27.95 -14.00
C ASP A 884 -104.46 -28.70 -12.77
N ASP A 885 -105.25 -29.74 -13.02
CA ASP A 885 -105.85 -30.66 -12.03
C ASP A 885 -105.53 -32.10 -12.46
N PRO A 886 -104.33 -32.62 -12.14
CA PRO A 886 -103.83 -33.89 -12.68
C PRO A 886 -104.58 -35.11 -12.14
N ASP A 887 -105.05 -35.05 -10.89
CA ASP A 887 -105.67 -36.17 -10.17
C ASP A 887 -107.22 -36.17 -10.25
N ASN A 888 -107.82 -35.04 -10.65
CA ASN A 888 -109.25 -34.78 -10.85
C ASN A 888 -110.09 -34.77 -9.56
N ASP A 889 -109.52 -34.35 -8.42
CA ASP A 889 -110.28 -34.09 -7.18
C ASP A 889 -111.05 -32.76 -7.19
N GLY A 890 -110.58 -31.78 -7.98
CA GLY A 890 -111.23 -30.49 -8.23
C GLY A 890 -110.59 -29.28 -7.54
N LEU A 891 -109.38 -29.41 -7.01
CA LEU A 891 -108.41 -28.32 -6.78
C LEU A 891 -107.47 -28.22 -8.00
N THR A 892 -106.90 -27.04 -8.27
CA THR A 892 -105.72 -26.94 -9.15
C THR A 892 -104.45 -27.14 -8.33
N ASN A 893 -103.31 -27.41 -8.96
CA ASN A 893 -102.01 -27.52 -8.26
C ASN A 893 -101.77 -26.32 -7.29
N LEU A 894 -102.15 -25.09 -7.68
CA LEU A 894 -102.05 -23.87 -6.85
C LEU A 894 -103.03 -23.81 -5.64
N GLU A 895 -104.10 -24.61 -5.65
CA GLU A 895 -105.10 -24.66 -4.57
C GLU A 895 -104.84 -25.77 -3.53
N GLU A 896 -103.86 -26.66 -3.76
CA GLU A 896 -103.51 -27.82 -2.90
C GLU A 896 -102.66 -27.46 -1.65
#